data_AF-A0A1I1M9L6-F1
#
_entry.id   AF-A0A1I1M9L6-F1
#
_cell.length_a   1.000
_cell.length_b   1.000
_cell.length_c   1.000
_cell.angle_alpha   90.00
_cell.angle_beta   90.00
_cell.angle_gamma   90.00
#
_symmetry.space_group_name_H-M   'P 1'
#
loop_
_entity.id
_entity.type
_entity.pdbx_description
1 polymer ?
#
loop_
_entity_poly.entity_id
_entity_poly.type
_entity_poly.pdbx_seq_one_letter_code
_entity_poly.pdbx_strand_id
1 'polypeptide(L)'
;MASSPARESSAAPLSAAPVAVPAQSAVEDAALPLRHNADIQGDILAGFRKDHVRLLLLRFANPTAARRWLARLRPRIATTQDVAVFNSRFSSARRRAAGADPADMAAIWRSIGFTWNGLVTLAGSPPITDIPHGSTQDAFVQGSARRAGLLGDTGRNAPENWLFGAPHHEPVDAVLTLAADRAEDLRAAVAWERQELNLHGVSLVFEQEGATLPGDARGHEHFGFKDGISQPAVQGFDEPDPENPEHKRGEPGTRMIPAGEFVVGLPMDHRLPAWLPDWMNNGSFQVIRRLAQDVSGWREQVTGHLAELKRRDAVPEDTEPGWLAARLVGRWPSGAPVLKHPDRDPLPNPALKPDNDLSYADDLEGRVTPLCAHLRKTSPRDGLKVAPGAPGTLPEKGVLDGRRIMRRGIPFGPPMDPEGVGGGPDTPRGLLFICYQSDLVAQFEFVQRNWVNDPDFPDRPQPAGRDMLIGRDSEVSFPAGGKESDRTVPLSFRQFVRTEGAVYTFVPSLSALDRLAQGTIPRGGAGPQDRVFRGPLTLRRFEVISSGRARLRLQPSGEFTVHDENERLLWRSGIHDGAETGEFRADGALVLHDRRGRVLWSTPTAGNPGAELVVRADGDVLIRAADGRRLWHTDTAH
;
A
#
# COMPACT_ATOMS: atom_id res chain seq x y z
N MET A 1 31.00 60.21 -51.14
CA MET A 1 31.24 58.78 -50.88
C MET A 1 30.40 58.37 -49.69
N ALA A 2 29.68 57.26 -49.85
CA ALA A 2 28.55 56.87 -49.03
C ALA A 2 28.92 56.46 -47.60
N SER A 3 28.09 56.89 -46.64
CA SER A 3 27.98 56.31 -45.30
C SER A 3 26.57 55.72 -45.16
N SER A 4 26.46 54.40 -45.08
CA SER A 4 25.21 53.70 -44.74
C SER A 4 25.33 53.06 -43.36
N PRO A 5 24.30 53.18 -42.50
CA PRO A 5 24.33 52.74 -41.11
C PRO A 5 23.82 51.30 -40.91
N ALA A 6 24.09 50.81 -39.71
CA ALA A 6 23.70 49.51 -39.15
C ALA A 6 22.19 49.21 -39.25
N ARG A 7 21.85 47.92 -39.41
CA ARG A 7 20.53 47.36 -39.16
C ARG A 7 20.59 46.35 -38.01
N GLU A 8 19.82 46.64 -36.98
CA GLU A 8 19.43 45.73 -35.91
C GLU A 8 18.63 44.55 -36.47
N SER A 9 18.96 43.34 -36.04
CA SER A 9 18.21 42.12 -36.33
C SER A 9 17.38 41.74 -35.09
N SER A 10 16.09 42.03 -35.16
CA SER A 10 15.06 41.50 -34.27
C SER A 10 15.04 39.96 -34.32
N ALA A 11 15.34 39.31 -33.20
CA ALA A 11 15.12 37.88 -33.03
C ALA A 11 13.70 37.65 -32.49
N ALA A 12 12.87 36.98 -33.30
CA ALA A 12 11.54 36.53 -32.90
C ALA A 12 11.64 35.36 -31.89
N PRO A 13 10.72 35.24 -30.92
CA PRO A 13 10.72 34.11 -29.99
C PRO A 13 10.24 32.83 -30.69
N LEU A 14 11.05 31.77 -30.58
CA LEU A 14 10.71 30.42 -31.02
C LEU A 14 9.52 29.90 -30.20
N SER A 15 8.35 29.82 -30.84
CA SER A 15 7.18 29.10 -30.34
C SER A 15 7.48 27.60 -30.35
N ALA A 16 7.62 27.00 -29.17
CA ALA A 16 7.63 25.55 -29.02
C ALA A 16 6.20 25.03 -29.30
N ALA A 17 6.07 24.21 -30.34
CA ALA A 17 4.80 23.57 -30.67
C ALA A 17 4.35 22.63 -29.53
N PRO A 18 3.05 22.59 -29.19
CA PRO A 18 2.54 21.64 -28.21
C PRO A 18 2.71 20.22 -28.74
N VAL A 19 3.36 19.35 -27.95
CA VAL A 19 3.41 17.92 -28.22
C VAL A 19 1.97 17.39 -28.22
N ALA A 20 1.50 16.98 -29.40
CA ALA A 20 0.17 16.43 -29.58
C ALA A 20 0.08 15.06 -28.87
N VAL A 21 -0.89 14.93 -27.96
CA VAL A 21 -1.30 13.65 -27.40
C VAL A 21 -1.92 12.82 -28.54
N PRO A 22 -1.35 11.66 -28.91
CA PRO A 22 -1.91 10.84 -29.99
C PRO A 22 -3.31 10.36 -29.60
N ALA A 23 -4.30 10.67 -30.45
CA ALA A 23 -5.61 10.02 -30.35
C ALA A 23 -5.43 8.51 -30.57
N GLN A 24 -5.88 7.69 -29.62
CA GLN A 24 -5.78 6.23 -29.71
C GLN A 24 -7.14 5.62 -30.00
N SER A 25 -7.21 4.84 -31.08
CA SER A 25 -8.30 3.92 -31.37
C SER A 25 -8.41 2.88 -30.25
N ALA A 26 -9.55 2.88 -29.57
CA ALA A 26 -9.92 1.83 -28.64
C ALA A 26 -10.21 0.53 -29.42
N VAL A 27 -9.37 -0.48 -29.24
CA VAL A 27 -9.85 -1.86 -29.33
C VAL A 27 -10.23 -2.19 -27.89
N GLU A 28 -11.52 -2.11 -27.59
CA GLU A 28 -12.07 -2.50 -26.29
C GLU A 28 -11.91 -4.02 -26.14
N ASP A 29 -10.92 -4.45 -25.37
CA ASP A 29 -10.90 -5.81 -24.86
C ASP A 29 -11.88 -5.87 -23.69
N ALA A 30 -13.12 -6.28 -23.97
CA ALA A 30 -14.22 -6.30 -23.00
C ALA A 30 -13.92 -7.12 -21.74
N ALA A 31 -12.87 -7.96 -21.76
CA ALA A 31 -12.45 -8.79 -20.62
C ALA A 31 -11.70 -8.02 -19.50
N LEU A 32 -11.10 -6.85 -19.78
CA LEU A 32 -10.23 -6.12 -18.83
C LEU A 32 -10.59 -4.63 -18.70
N PRO A 33 -11.78 -4.29 -18.18
CA PRO A 33 -12.28 -2.92 -18.19
C PRO A 33 -11.38 -1.90 -17.46
N LEU A 34 -10.67 -2.32 -16.41
CA LEU A 34 -9.79 -1.41 -15.64
C LEU A 34 -8.52 -1.05 -16.39
N ARG A 35 -8.07 -1.89 -17.34
CA ARG A 35 -6.91 -1.60 -18.19
C ARG A 35 -7.15 -0.42 -19.13
N HIS A 36 -8.42 -0.16 -19.45
CA HIS A 36 -8.88 0.92 -20.30
C HIS A 36 -9.51 2.08 -19.50
N ASN A 37 -9.28 2.12 -18.19
CA ASN A 37 -9.89 3.15 -17.34
C ASN A 37 -9.14 4.48 -17.45
N ALA A 38 -9.86 5.52 -17.89
CA ALA A 38 -9.38 6.89 -18.03
C ALA A 38 -9.66 7.80 -16.81
N ASP A 39 -10.22 7.25 -15.73
CA ASP A 39 -10.61 7.98 -14.51
C ASP A 39 -9.69 7.67 -13.31
N ILE A 40 -9.01 6.53 -13.28
CA ILE A 40 -8.06 6.15 -12.23
C ILE A 40 -6.66 6.66 -12.61
N GLN A 41 -5.97 7.36 -11.69
CA GLN A 41 -4.58 7.79 -11.91
C GLN A 41 -3.62 6.60 -12.12
N GLY A 42 -2.73 6.70 -13.11
CA GLY A 42 -2.03 5.55 -13.67
C GLY A 42 -1.01 4.86 -12.77
N ASP A 43 -0.51 5.52 -11.74
CA ASP A 43 0.47 4.90 -10.83
C ASP A 43 -0.16 3.89 -9.87
N ILE A 44 -1.48 3.96 -9.66
CA ILE A 44 -2.23 3.07 -8.76
C ILE A 44 -2.20 1.64 -9.31
N LEU A 45 -2.80 1.39 -10.47
CA LEU A 45 -2.93 0.04 -11.04
C LEU A 45 -1.79 -0.32 -11.99
N ALA A 46 -1.55 0.49 -13.02
CA ALA A 46 -0.56 0.17 -14.06
C ALA A 46 0.90 0.35 -13.58
N GLY A 47 1.12 1.37 -12.76
CA GLY A 47 2.43 1.77 -12.24
C GLY A 47 3.29 2.45 -13.30
N PHE A 48 3.92 3.57 -12.94
CA PHE A 48 4.72 4.35 -13.89
C PHE A 48 5.94 3.60 -14.42
N ARG A 49 6.59 2.76 -13.59
CA ARG A 49 7.74 1.90 -13.96
C ARG A 49 8.86 2.68 -14.66
N LYS A 50 9.30 3.77 -14.04
CA LYS A 50 10.31 4.69 -14.57
C LYS A 50 11.58 4.64 -13.73
N ASP A 51 12.71 4.96 -14.37
CA ASP A 51 14.02 4.97 -13.74
C ASP A 51 14.26 6.19 -12.85
N HIS A 52 13.54 7.30 -13.07
CA HIS A 52 13.70 8.52 -12.30
C HIS A 52 12.35 9.02 -11.78
N VAL A 53 12.30 9.42 -10.51
CA VAL A 53 11.12 9.95 -9.83
C VAL A 53 11.50 11.21 -9.05
N ARG A 54 10.60 12.21 -9.07
CA ARG A 54 10.65 13.36 -8.18
C ARG A 54 9.32 13.49 -7.44
N LEU A 55 9.38 13.57 -6.12
CA LEU A 55 8.22 13.94 -5.30
C LEU A 55 8.36 15.40 -4.90
N LEU A 56 7.35 16.21 -5.25
CA LEU A 56 7.22 17.60 -4.79
C LEU A 56 6.15 17.63 -3.71
N LEU A 57 6.54 17.92 -2.47
CA LEU A 57 5.63 18.06 -1.34
C LEU A 57 5.22 19.53 -1.27
N LEU A 58 3.92 19.79 -1.35
CA LEU A 58 3.36 21.09 -1.64
C LEU A 58 2.51 21.61 -0.48
N ARG A 59 2.45 22.93 -0.35
CA ARG A 59 1.56 23.64 0.56
C ARG A 59 0.72 24.67 -0.19
N PHE A 60 -0.55 24.74 0.17
CA PHE A 60 -1.50 25.68 -0.41
C PHE A 60 -1.59 26.95 0.42
N ALA A 61 -1.38 28.11 -0.22
CA ALA A 61 -1.54 29.40 0.46
C ALA A 61 -3.02 29.75 0.70
N ASN A 62 -3.89 29.50 -0.30
CA ASN A 62 -5.33 29.73 -0.21
C ASN A 62 -6.09 28.80 -1.18
N PRO A 63 -7.38 28.52 -0.91
CA PRO A 63 -8.18 27.60 -1.71
C PRO A 63 -8.31 28.00 -3.17
N THR A 64 -8.51 29.28 -3.48
CA THR A 64 -8.73 29.75 -4.86
C THR A 64 -7.48 29.53 -5.73
N ALA A 65 -6.32 29.86 -5.20
CA ALA A 65 -5.03 29.68 -5.86
C ALA A 65 -4.72 28.20 -6.11
N ALA A 66 -4.91 27.36 -5.08
CA ALA A 66 -4.72 25.91 -5.17
C ALA A 66 -5.64 25.26 -6.22
N ARG A 67 -6.92 25.66 -6.25
CA ARG A 67 -7.89 25.21 -7.25
C ARG A 67 -7.51 25.57 -8.69
N ARG A 68 -7.05 26.81 -8.90
CA ARG A 68 -6.57 27.27 -10.22
C ARG A 68 -5.34 26.48 -10.67
N TRP A 69 -4.37 26.27 -9.78
CA TRP A 69 -3.22 25.41 -10.06
C TRP A 69 -3.65 23.99 -10.42
N LEU A 70 -4.55 23.39 -9.64
CA LEU A 70 -5.03 22.04 -9.89
C LEU A 70 -5.72 21.92 -11.25
N ALA A 71 -6.52 22.92 -11.64
CA ALA A 71 -7.14 22.98 -12.97
C ALA A 71 -6.08 23.00 -14.10
N ARG A 72 -4.94 23.66 -13.88
CA ARG A 72 -3.81 23.68 -14.83
C ARG A 72 -3.04 22.37 -14.86
N LEU A 73 -2.88 21.70 -13.71
CA LEU A 73 -2.19 20.42 -13.60
C LEU A 73 -3.01 19.28 -14.20
N ARG A 74 -4.34 19.26 -13.98
CA ARG A 74 -5.21 18.11 -14.32
C ARG A 74 -4.92 17.51 -15.69
N PRO A 75 -4.86 18.26 -16.81
CA PRO A 75 -4.69 17.67 -18.15
C PRO A 75 -3.36 16.91 -18.35
N ARG A 76 -2.40 17.08 -17.43
CA ARG A 76 -1.09 16.41 -17.47
C ARG A 76 -1.01 15.19 -16.54
N ILE A 77 -2.06 14.89 -15.77
CA ILE A 77 -2.11 13.71 -14.90
C ILE A 77 -2.37 12.47 -15.74
N ALA A 78 -1.52 11.45 -15.58
CA ALA A 78 -1.58 10.22 -16.35
C ALA A 78 -2.69 9.30 -15.83
N THR A 79 -3.46 8.69 -16.74
CA THR A 79 -4.50 7.70 -16.41
C THR A 79 -3.95 6.28 -16.41
N THR A 80 -4.70 5.34 -15.84
CA THR A 80 -4.39 3.90 -15.91
C THR A 80 -4.33 3.42 -17.36
N GLN A 81 -5.23 3.88 -18.21
CA GLN A 81 -5.21 3.59 -19.64
C GLN A 81 -3.91 4.05 -20.31
N ASP A 82 -3.51 5.32 -20.11
CA ASP A 82 -2.29 5.88 -20.76
C ASP A 82 -1.05 5.05 -20.41
N VAL A 83 -0.89 4.75 -19.13
CA VAL A 83 0.26 4.03 -18.59
C VAL A 83 0.21 2.55 -19.00
N ALA A 84 -0.97 1.90 -18.98
CA ALA A 84 -1.11 0.52 -19.38
C ALA A 84 -0.81 0.31 -20.87
N VAL A 85 -1.29 1.20 -21.73
CA VAL A 85 -0.98 1.14 -23.17
C VAL A 85 0.52 1.33 -23.41
N PHE A 86 1.13 2.34 -22.78
CA PHE A 86 2.57 2.55 -22.89
C PHE A 86 3.36 1.32 -22.42
N ASN A 87 3.04 0.78 -21.23
CA ASN A 87 3.72 -0.37 -20.65
C ASN A 87 3.62 -1.62 -21.54
N SER A 88 2.47 -1.85 -22.19
CA SER A 88 2.28 -2.96 -23.12
C SER A 88 3.15 -2.80 -24.38
N ARG A 89 3.18 -1.60 -24.96
CA ARG A 89 4.03 -1.29 -26.13
C ARG A 89 5.51 -1.40 -25.80
N PHE A 90 5.94 -0.83 -24.68
CA PHE A 90 7.32 -0.88 -24.20
C PHE A 90 7.76 -2.33 -23.96
N SER A 91 6.97 -3.12 -23.24
CA SER A 91 7.27 -4.54 -22.99
C SER A 91 7.36 -5.35 -24.29
N SER A 92 6.50 -5.06 -25.26
CA SER A 92 6.53 -5.73 -26.57
C SER A 92 7.76 -5.34 -27.38
N ALA A 93 8.16 -4.07 -27.38
CA ALA A 93 9.37 -3.60 -28.04
C ALA A 93 10.63 -4.19 -27.38
N ARG A 94 10.70 -4.22 -26.05
CA ARG A 94 11.79 -4.86 -25.29
C ARG A 94 11.93 -6.34 -25.59
N ARG A 95 10.82 -7.09 -25.71
CA ARG A 95 10.86 -8.51 -26.13
C ARG A 95 11.45 -8.67 -27.53
N ARG A 96 11.09 -7.79 -28.48
CA ARG A 96 11.67 -7.81 -29.84
C ARG A 96 13.16 -7.45 -29.86
N ALA A 97 13.62 -6.66 -28.90
CA ALA A 97 15.01 -6.26 -28.72
C ALA A 97 15.80 -7.18 -27.76
N ALA A 98 15.36 -8.44 -27.59
CA ALA A 98 16.03 -9.44 -26.75
C ALA A 98 16.31 -8.97 -25.30
N GLY A 99 15.43 -8.14 -24.74
CA GLY A 99 15.53 -7.67 -23.37
C GLY A 99 16.15 -6.28 -23.21
N ALA A 100 16.67 -5.66 -24.27
CA ALA A 100 17.13 -4.27 -24.24
C ALA A 100 15.97 -3.27 -24.22
N ASP A 101 16.10 -2.21 -23.42
CA ASP A 101 15.09 -1.15 -23.34
C ASP A 101 15.06 -0.35 -24.67
N PRO A 102 13.87 -0.06 -25.25
CA PRO A 102 13.75 0.70 -26.49
C PRO A 102 14.19 2.17 -26.32
N ALA A 103 15.25 2.58 -27.01
CA ALA A 103 15.87 3.90 -26.84
C ALA A 103 14.97 5.08 -27.25
N ASP A 104 14.04 4.85 -28.18
CA ASP A 104 13.11 5.82 -28.77
C ASP A 104 11.77 5.92 -28.00
N MET A 105 11.56 5.07 -26.99
CA MET A 105 10.35 5.09 -26.17
C MET A 105 10.63 5.67 -24.78
N ALA A 106 10.20 6.91 -24.56
CA ALA A 106 10.22 7.55 -23.25
C ALA A 106 8.88 8.24 -22.95
N ALA A 107 8.55 8.36 -21.67
CA ALA A 107 7.37 9.06 -21.19
C ALA A 107 7.67 9.80 -19.88
N ILE A 108 6.91 10.86 -19.65
CA ILE A 108 6.86 11.59 -18.38
C ILE A 108 5.46 11.45 -17.83
N TRP A 109 5.35 10.83 -16.66
CA TRP A 109 4.08 10.64 -15.97
C TRP A 109 3.96 11.53 -14.75
N ARG A 110 2.72 11.91 -14.43
CA ARG A 110 2.37 12.71 -13.25
C ARG A 110 1.21 12.09 -12.51
N SER A 111 1.29 12.06 -11.19
CA SER A 111 0.20 11.70 -10.28
C SER A 111 0.18 12.68 -9.11
N ILE A 112 -1.01 12.94 -8.56
CA ILE A 112 -1.20 13.88 -7.44
C ILE A 112 -2.06 13.24 -6.35
N GLY A 113 -1.52 13.24 -5.13
CA GLY A 113 -2.24 12.89 -3.91
C GLY A 113 -2.36 14.07 -2.97
N PHE A 114 -3.42 14.11 -2.16
CA PHE A 114 -3.68 15.17 -1.19
C PHE A 114 -3.74 14.61 0.22
N THR A 115 -3.15 15.32 1.19
CA THR A 115 -3.38 15.03 2.61
C THR A 115 -4.80 15.44 2.98
N TRP A 116 -5.28 15.04 4.16
CA TRP A 116 -6.56 15.51 4.70
C TRP A 116 -6.69 17.04 4.64
N ASN A 117 -5.68 17.77 5.12
CA ASN A 117 -5.69 19.24 5.15
C ASN A 117 -5.70 19.85 3.75
N GLY A 118 -4.99 19.24 2.79
CA GLY A 118 -5.04 19.67 1.40
C GLY A 118 -6.42 19.50 0.77
N LEU A 119 -7.11 18.39 1.07
CA LEU A 119 -8.49 18.19 0.62
C LEU A 119 -9.47 19.16 1.29
N VAL A 120 -9.33 19.42 2.60
CA VAL A 120 -10.14 20.43 3.31
C VAL A 120 -9.96 21.80 2.66
N THR A 121 -8.72 22.17 2.33
CA THR A 121 -8.42 23.44 1.65
C THR A 121 -9.05 23.48 0.27
N LEU A 122 -8.87 22.45 -0.56
CA LEU A 122 -9.46 22.39 -1.91
C LEU A 122 -10.98 22.34 -1.89
N ALA A 123 -11.61 21.63 -0.96
CA ALA A 123 -13.06 21.58 -0.83
C ALA A 123 -13.64 22.86 -0.17
N GLY A 124 -12.84 23.59 0.61
CA GLY A 124 -13.29 24.75 1.40
C GLY A 124 -14.13 24.36 2.63
N SER A 125 -14.25 23.07 2.91
CA SER A 125 -14.95 22.48 4.05
C SER A 125 -14.47 21.04 4.27
N PRO A 126 -14.74 20.41 5.42
CA PRO A 126 -14.44 18.99 5.60
C PRO A 126 -15.11 18.13 4.50
N PRO A 127 -14.33 17.40 3.69
CA PRO A 127 -14.86 16.64 2.55
C PRO A 127 -15.50 15.30 2.96
N ILE A 128 -15.33 14.91 4.24
CA ILE A 128 -15.92 13.74 4.89
C ILE A 128 -16.29 14.18 6.31
N THR A 129 -17.48 13.84 6.79
CA THR A 129 -17.88 14.06 8.21
C THR A 129 -18.13 12.76 8.95
N ASP A 130 -18.46 11.67 8.25
CA ASP A 130 -18.56 10.36 8.88
C ASP A 130 -17.16 9.75 9.04
N ILE A 131 -16.63 9.86 10.26
CA ILE A 131 -15.28 9.40 10.62
C ILE A 131 -15.40 8.41 11.79
N PRO A 132 -15.68 7.12 11.52
CA PRO A 132 -15.71 6.11 12.56
C PRO A 132 -14.32 5.93 13.22
N HIS A 133 -14.25 5.89 14.55
CA HIS A 133 -12.99 5.66 15.27
C HIS A 133 -12.30 4.36 14.85
N GLY A 134 -11.00 4.42 14.61
CA GLY A 134 -10.18 3.27 14.20
C GLY A 134 -10.33 2.86 12.73
N SER A 135 -11.10 3.59 11.93
CA SER A 135 -11.26 3.35 10.48
C SER A 135 -10.15 3.98 9.64
N THR A 136 -10.15 3.70 8.33
CA THR A 136 -9.27 4.37 7.37
C THR A 136 -9.52 5.88 7.29
N GLN A 137 -10.76 6.35 7.47
CA GLN A 137 -11.06 7.79 7.54
C GLN A 137 -10.35 8.44 8.73
N ASP A 138 -10.44 7.80 9.90
CA ASP A 138 -9.81 8.29 11.13
C ASP A 138 -8.28 8.31 10.98
N ALA A 139 -7.68 7.24 10.45
CA ALA A 139 -6.25 7.20 10.17
C ALA A 139 -5.81 8.28 9.17
N PHE A 140 -6.60 8.53 8.13
CA PHE A 140 -6.31 9.56 7.13
C PHE A 140 -6.42 10.98 7.68
N VAL A 141 -7.43 11.26 8.51
CA VAL A 141 -7.61 12.55 9.21
C VAL A 141 -6.46 12.80 10.19
N GLN A 142 -6.04 11.78 10.93
CA GLN A 142 -4.92 11.87 11.87
C GLN A 142 -3.58 12.13 11.16
N GLY A 143 -3.38 11.49 10.00
CA GLY A 143 -2.13 11.55 9.24
C GLY A 143 -0.99 10.76 9.87
N SER A 144 0.03 10.46 9.06
CA SER A 144 1.18 9.60 9.41
C SER A 144 1.84 9.96 10.75
N ALA A 145 2.07 11.24 11.04
CA ALA A 145 2.76 11.66 12.26
C ALA A 145 2.00 11.32 13.55
N ARG A 146 0.66 11.45 13.58
CA ARG A 146 -0.13 11.03 14.73
C ARG A 146 -0.25 9.50 14.83
N ARG A 147 -0.13 8.80 13.69
CA ARG A 147 -0.13 7.33 13.61
C ARG A 147 1.24 6.72 13.94
N ALA A 148 2.31 7.50 13.96
CA ALA A 148 3.71 7.05 14.09
C ALA A 148 3.93 6.03 15.22
N GLY A 149 3.41 6.29 16.42
CA GLY A 149 3.54 5.38 17.56
C GLY A 149 2.97 3.98 17.31
N LEU A 150 1.86 3.87 16.56
CA LEU A 150 1.25 2.59 16.18
C LEU A 150 2.09 1.84 15.14
N LEU A 151 2.82 2.57 14.31
CA LEU A 151 3.71 2.05 13.27
C LEU A 151 5.11 1.71 13.79
N GLY A 152 5.36 1.91 15.08
CA GLY A 152 6.68 1.70 15.71
C GLY A 152 7.66 2.85 15.48
N ASP A 153 7.23 3.95 14.88
CA ASP A 153 8.04 5.14 14.63
C ASP A 153 8.24 5.92 15.94
N THR A 154 9.21 5.45 16.71
CA THR A 154 9.58 5.93 18.04
C THR A 154 11.09 6.12 18.13
N GLY A 155 11.56 6.85 19.14
CA GLY A 155 12.99 7.16 19.30
C GLY A 155 13.57 7.83 18.05
N ARG A 156 14.59 7.23 17.44
CA ARG A 156 15.24 7.76 16.22
C ARG A 156 14.32 7.81 14.99
N ASN A 157 13.21 7.06 15.00
CA ASN A 157 12.23 7.05 13.93
C ASN A 157 11.06 8.01 14.19
N ALA A 158 11.02 8.63 15.37
CA ALA A 158 9.87 9.43 15.78
C ALA A 158 9.72 10.69 14.91
N PRO A 159 8.49 11.22 14.75
CA PRO A 159 8.22 12.37 13.90
C PRO A 159 9.14 13.57 14.13
N GLU A 160 9.64 13.77 15.34
CA GLU A 160 10.58 14.84 15.72
C GLU A 160 11.90 14.80 14.91
N ASN A 161 12.26 13.65 14.34
CA ASN A 161 13.47 13.46 13.53
C ASN A 161 13.17 13.40 12.02
N TRP A 162 11.92 13.54 11.60
CA TRP A 162 11.57 13.48 10.18
C TRP A 162 11.99 14.76 9.46
N LEU A 163 12.24 14.63 8.15
CA LEU A 163 12.57 15.73 7.24
C LEU A 163 11.30 16.42 6.70
N PHE A 164 10.16 15.73 6.71
CA PHE A 164 8.86 16.24 6.28
C PHE A 164 7.73 15.46 6.93
N GLY A 165 6.51 16.01 6.87
CA GLY A 165 5.28 15.33 7.32
C GLY A 165 5.08 15.32 8.84
N ALA A 166 6.03 15.84 9.61
CA ALA A 166 5.90 16.00 11.06
C ALA A 166 5.27 17.35 11.45
N PRO A 167 4.64 17.47 12.63
CA PRO A 167 3.89 18.67 13.02
C PRO A 167 4.73 19.94 13.21
N HIS A 168 6.05 19.80 13.38
CA HIS A 168 6.97 20.93 13.55
C HIS A 168 7.52 21.47 12.22
N HIS A 169 7.23 20.80 11.10
CA HIS A 169 7.53 21.27 9.75
C HIS A 169 6.36 22.07 9.17
N GLU A 170 6.61 22.73 8.04
CA GLU A 170 5.50 23.24 7.24
C GLU A 170 4.55 22.10 6.83
N PRO A 171 3.23 22.31 6.94
CA PRO A 171 2.26 21.29 6.59
C PRO A 171 2.33 20.95 5.10
N VAL A 172 2.21 19.67 4.81
CA VAL A 172 2.11 19.15 3.45
C VAL A 172 0.63 18.99 3.12
N ASP A 173 0.18 19.66 2.07
CA ASP A 173 -1.20 19.60 1.58
C ASP A 173 -1.33 18.63 0.40
N ALA A 174 -0.29 18.51 -0.43
CA ALA A 174 -0.29 17.61 -1.57
C ALA A 174 1.10 17.04 -1.89
N VAL A 175 1.14 15.92 -2.60
CA VAL A 175 2.36 15.32 -3.14
C VAL A 175 2.19 15.08 -4.63
N LEU A 176 2.94 15.85 -5.43
CA LEU A 176 3.02 15.66 -6.87
C LEU A 176 4.18 14.71 -7.19
N THR A 177 3.85 13.54 -7.71
CA THR A 177 4.81 12.57 -8.22
C THR A 177 5.04 12.85 -9.70
N LEU A 178 6.29 13.10 -10.09
CA LEU A 178 6.74 13.10 -11.48
C LEU A 178 7.66 11.90 -11.70
N ALA A 179 7.49 11.19 -12.79
CA ALA A 179 8.32 10.04 -13.13
C ALA A 179 8.69 10.04 -14.61
N ALA A 180 9.94 9.76 -14.96
CA ALA A 180 10.38 9.72 -16.35
C ALA A 180 11.47 8.67 -16.60
N ASP A 181 11.55 8.18 -17.84
CA ASP A 181 12.60 7.24 -18.26
C ASP A 181 13.98 7.92 -18.31
N ARG A 182 14.03 9.22 -18.63
CA ARG A 182 15.28 10.00 -18.73
C ARG A 182 15.37 11.08 -17.67
N ALA A 183 16.55 11.20 -17.06
CA ALA A 183 16.81 12.20 -16.03
C ALA A 183 16.65 13.65 -16.55
N GLU A 184 16.98 13.92 -17.82
CA GLU A 184 16.83 15.24 -18.42
C GLU A 184 15.36 15.64 -18.61
N ASP A 185 14.54 14.70 -19.09
CA ASP A 185 13.09 14.87 -19.24
C ASP A 185 12.43 15.16 -17.89
N LEU A 186 12.85 14.45 -16.84
CA LEU A 186 12.40 14.71 -15.47
C LEU A 186 12.81 16.11 -14.99
N ARG A 187 14.08 16.51 -15.19
CA ARG A 187 14.56 17.84 -14.78
C ARG A 187 13.78 18.96 -15.46
N ALA A 188 13.51 18.83 -16.76
CA ALA A 188 12.70 19.80 -17.51
C ALA A 188 11.26 19.86 -16.98
N ALA A 189 10.64 18.70 -16.71
CA ALA A 189 9.29 18.64 -16.14
C ALA A 189 9.21 19.26 -14.74
N VAL A 190 10.18 18.98 -13.87
CA VAL A 190 10.27 19.57 -12.52
C VAL A 190 10.44 21.08 -12.60
N ALA A 191 11.29 21.58 -13.51
CA ALA A 191 11.47 23.02 -13.72
C ALA A 191 10.17 23.70 -14.18
N TRP A 192 9.42 23.05 -15.08
CA TRP A 192 8.09 23.53 -15.50
C TRP A 192 7.11 23.59 -14.32
N GLU A 193 6.97 22.51 -13.56
CA GLU A 193 6.00 22.50 -12.45
C GLU A 193 6.40 23.50 -11.37
N ARG A 194 7.69 23.74 -11.10
CA ARG A 194 8.14 24.81 -10.20
C ARG A 194 7.67 26.20 -10.65
N GLN A 195 7.67 26.48 -11.95
CA GLN A 195 7.13 27.73 -12.49
C GLN A 195 5.62 27.82 -12.29
N GLU A 196 4.87 26.75 -12.60
CA GLU A 196 3.42 26.70 -12.38
C GLU A 196 3.05 26.89 -10.90
N LEU A 197 3.80 26.26 -9.99
CA LEU A 197 3.62 26.40 -8.55
C LEU A 197 3.77 27.87 -8.12
N ASN A 198 4.85 28.54 -8.57
CA ASN A 198 5.10 29.95 -8.26
C ASN A 198 4.01 30.89 -8.83
N LEU A 199 3.61 30.70 -10.09
CA LEU A 199 2.55 31.48 -10.75
C LEU A 199 1.21 31.40 -10.01
N HIS A 200 0.96 30.29 -9.33
CA HIS A 200 -0.27 30.04 -8.59
C HIS A 200 -0.10 30.09 -7.07
N GLY A 201 1.01 30.61 -6.55
CA GLY A 201 1.20 30.77 -5.09
C GLY A 201 1.09 29.47 -4.30
N VAL A 202 1.52 28.35 -4.90
CA VAL A 202 1.67 27.06 -4.22
C VAL A 202 3.13 26.91 -3.83
N SER A 203 3.40 26.65 -2.55
CA SER A 203 4.77 26.56 -2.03
C SER A 203 5.29 25.12 -2.13
N LEU A 204 6.57 24.98 -2.46
CA LEU A 204 7.31 23.72 -2.34
C LEU A 204 7.87 23.61 -0.91
N VAL A 205 7.38 22.64 -0.15
CA VAL A 205 7.81 22.35 1.23
C VAL A 205 9.07 21.48 1.24
N PHE A 206 9.06 20.42 0.45
CA PHE A 206 10.15 19.46 0.38
C PHE A 206 10.21 18.84 -1.01
N GLU A 207 11.42 18.52 -1.47
CA GLU A 207 11.65 17.83 -2.72
C GLU A 207 12.46 16.57 -2.47
N GLN A 208 11.95 15.44 -2.96
CA GLN A 208 12.62 14.15 -2.80
C GLN A 208 12.98 13.55 -4.15
N GLU A 209 14.26 13.19 -4.31
CA GLU A 209 14.76 12.42 -5.45
C GLU A 209 14.56 10.92 -5.25
N GLY A 210 14.16 10.22 -6.31
CA GLY A 210 14.28 8.78 -6.40
C GLY A 210 14.85 8.38 -7.76
N ALA A 211 15.71 7.36 -7.78
CA ALA A 211 16.25 6.80 -9.01
C ALA A 211 16.52 5.31 -8.85
N THR A 212 16.40 4.55 -9.93
CA THR A 212 16.94 3.19 -9.99
C THR A 212 18.45 3.23 -9.82
N LEU A 213 19.00 2.24 -9.10
CA LEU A 213 20.44 2.16 -8.91
C LEU A 213 21.14 1.88 -10.25
N PRO A 214 22.35 2.44 -10.47
CA PRO A 214 23.09 2.27 -11.73
C PRO A 214 23.71 0.88 -11.87
N GLY A 215 24.09 0.53 -13.10
CA GLY A 215 24.85 -0.68 -13.42
C GLY A 215 24.15 -1.98 -13.00
N ASP A 216 24.91 -2.92 -12.45
CA ASP A 216 24.42 -4.25 -12.04
C ASP A 216 23.42 -4.18 -10.88
N ALA A 217 23.41 -3.07 -10.12
CA ALA A 217 22.44 -2.82 -9.06
C ALA A 217 21.06 -2.42 -9.59
N ARG A 218 20.86 -2.26 -10.91
CA ARG A 218 19.56 -1.85 -11.47
C ARG A 218 18.43 -2.82 -11.09
N GLY A 219 17.39 -2.25 -10.48
CA GLY A 219 16.24 -2.99 -9.95
C GLY A 219 16.52 -3.75 -8.64
N HIS A 220 17.64 -3.47 -7.97
CA HIS A 220 17.89 -3.84 -6.59
C HIS A 220 17.68 -2.64 -5.66
N GLU A 221 17.43 -2.90 -4.38
CA GLU A 221 17.50 -1.89 -3.32
C GLU A 221 18.92 -1.82 -2.70
N HIS A 222 19.16 -0.92 -1.74
CA HIS A 222 20.52 -0.63 -1.27
C HIS A 222 21.19 -1.73 -0.44
N PHE A 223 20.45 -2.67 0.15
CA PHE A 223 21.03 -3.88 0.76
C PHE A 223 21.48 -4.90 -0.30
N GLY A 224 21.12 -4.72 -1.57
CA GLY A 224 21.56 -5.50 -2.71
C GLY A 224 20.56 -6.54 -3.20
N PHE A 225 19.29 -6.47 -2.80
CA PHE A 225 18.27 -7.45 -3.17
C PHE A 225 17.36 -6.96 -4.28
N LYS A 226 17.02 -7.85 -5.23
CA LYS A 226 16.05 -7.55 -6.29
C LYS A 226 14.69 -7.22 -5.67
N ASP A 227 14.20 -5.99 -5.92
CA ASP A 227 12.89 -5.54 -5.45
C ASP A 227 11.84 -5.58 -6.59
N GLY A 228 10.57 -5.45 -6.22
CA GLY A 228 9.45 -5.34 -7.16
C GLY A 228 8.99 -6.67 -7.77
N ILE A 229 9.48 -7.81 -7.29
CA ILE A 229 9.12 -9.15 -7.82
C ILE A 229 7.67 -9.50 -7.50
N SER A 230 7.33 -9.57 -6.21
CA SER A 230 5.99 -9.97 -5.76
C SER A 230 5.10 -8.73 -5.63
N GLN A 231 4.23 -8.54 -6.62
CA GLN A 231 3.13 -7.57 -6.62
C GLN A 231 1.83 -8.34 -6.85
N PRO A 232 0.73 -7.98 -6.18
CA PRO A 232 -0.55 -8.63 -6.46
C PRO A 232 -1.00 -8.31 -7.89
N ALA A 233 -1.63 -9.28 -8.54
CA ALA A 233 -2.35 -9.04 -9.80
C ALA A 233 -3.76 -8.56 -9.49
N VAL A 234 -4.37 -7.79 -10.40
CA VAL A 234 -5.65 -7.12 -10.13
C VAL A 234 -6.74 -7.62 -11.07
N GLN A 235 -7.84 -8.12 -10.50
CA GLN A 235 -9.03 -8.55 -11.26
C GLN A 235 -9.61 -7.40 -12.09
N GLY A 236 -9.91 -7.68 -13.35
CA GLY A 236 -10.39 -6.68 -14.33
C GLY A 236 -9.29 -5.79 -14.92
N PHE A 237 -8.03 -5.94 -14.50
CA PHE A 237 -6.86 -5.23 -15.06
C PHE A 237 -5.82 -6.21 -15.65
N ASP A 238 -5.44 -7.23 -14.88
CA ASP A 238 -4.55 -8.31 -15.31
C ASP A 238 -5.33 -9.49 -15.89
N GLU A 239 -4.71 -10.18 -16.84
CA GLU A 239 -5.30 -11.37 -17.47
C GLU A 239 -5.22 -12.57 -16.51
N PRO A 240 -6.34 -13.24 -16.22
CA PRO A 240 -6.32 -14.49 -15.47
C PRO A 240 -5.70 -15.61 -16.31
N ASP A 241 -5.01 -16.53 -15.63
CA ASP A 241 -4.49 -17.74 -16.25
C ASP A 241 -5.66 -18.69 -16.64
N PRO A 242 -5.69 -19.26 -17.85
CA PRO A 242 -6.75 -20.17 -18.27
C PRO A 242 -6.86 -21.45 -17.44
N GLU A 243 -5.73 -21.96 -16.93
CA GLU A 243 -5.69 -23.20 -16.16
C GLU A 243 -5.91 -22.94 -14.66
N ASN A 244 -5.55 -21.74 -14.19
CA ASN A 244 -5.78 -21.32 -12.81
C ASN A 244 -6.22 -19.83 -12.73
N PRO A 245 -7.53 -19.53 -12.87
CA PRO A 245 -8.03 -18.15 -12.91
C PRO A 245 -7.80 -17.32 -11.64
N GLU A 246 -7.42 -17.96 -10.53
CA GLU A 246 -7.00 -17.24 -9.31
C GLU A 246 -5.60 -16.65 -9.41
N HIS A 247 -4.87 -16.93 -10.50
CA HIS A 247 -3.52 -16.47 -10.76
C HIS A 247 -3.45 -15.70 -12.09
N LYS A 248 -2.44 -14.86 -12.21
CA LYS A 248 -2.17 -14.10 -13.42
C LYS A 248 -1.55 -14.97 -14.50
N ARG A 249 -2.03 -14.82 -15.73
CA ARG A 249 -1.51 -15.52 -16.92
C ARG A 249 0.00 -15.37 -17.04
N GLY A 250 0.70 -16.50 -17.12
CA GLY A 250 2.14 -16.55 -17.32
C GLY A 250 2.97 -16.00 -16.15
N GLU A 251 2.37 -15.81 -14.97
CA GLU A 251 3.05 -15.46 -13.71
C GLU A 251 2.55 -16.34 -12.56
N PRO A 252 2.90 -17.65 -12.52
CA PRO A 252 2.49 -18.56 -11.45
C PRO A 252 2.85 -18.04 -10.05
N GLY A 253 1.99 -18.33 -9.07
CA GLY A 253 2.05 -17.77 -7.70
C GLY A 253 1.71 -16.28 -7.56
N THR A 254 1.38 -15.59 -8.66
CA THR A 254 0.90 -14.20 -8.61
C THR A 254 -0.62 -14.19 -8.58
N ARG A 255 -1.15 -14.11 -7.36
CA ARG A 255 -2.59 -14.18 -7.07
C ARG A 255 -3.37 -12.98 -7.62
N MET A 256 -4.56 -13.24 -8.14
CA MET A 256 -5.55 -12.27 -8.63
C MET A 256 -6.41 -11.73 -7.49
N ILE A 257 -6.21 -10.48 -7.14
CA ILE A 257 -6.88 -9.77 -6.05
C ILE A 257 -8.00 -8.88 -6.60
N PRO A 258 -9.17 -8.81 -5.94
CA PRO A 258 -10.22 -7.86 -6.29
C PRO A 258 -9.71 -6.42 -6.30
N ALA A 259 -10.09 -5.65 -7.31
CA ALA A 259 -9.62 -4.27 -7.47
C ALA A 259 -10.06 -3.34 -6.32
N GLY A 260 -11.15 -3.66 -5.63
CA GLY A 260 -11.62 -2.94 -4.44
C GLY A 260 -10.65 -2.95 -3.26
N GLU A 261 -9.65 -3.84 -3.25
CA GLU A 261 -8.57 -3.79 -2.26
C GLU A 261 -7.58 -2.64 -2.53
N PHE A 262 -7.52 -2.11 -3.74
CA PHE A 262 -6.58 -1.04 -4.10
C PHE A 262 -7.28 0.26 -4.50
N VAL A 263 -8.51 0.18 -4.98
CA VAL A 263 -9.28 1.30 -5.53
C VAL A 263 -10.62 1.41 -4.81
N VAL A 264 -10.89 2.58 -4.24
CA VAL A 264 -12.13 2.87 -3.51
C VAL A 264 -13.33 2.78 -4.47
N GLY A 265 -14.42 2.18 -3.98
CA GLY A 265 -15.69 2.06 -4.72
C GLY A 265 -15.79 0.87 -5.67
N LEU A 266 -14.70 0.12 -5.87
CA LEU A 266 -14.73 -1.12 -6.64
C LEU A 266 -15.04 -2.35 -5.76
N PRO A 267 -15.49 -3.47 -6.36
CA PRO A 267 -15.76 -4.71 -5.61
C PRO A 267 -14.53 -5.19 -4.85
N MET A 268 -14.72 -5.44 -3.56
CA MET A 268 -13.77 -6.05 -2.65
C MET A 268 -14.27 -7.42 -2.22
N ASP A 269 -13.40 -8.20 -1.57
CA ASP A 269 -13.74 -9.55 -1.17
C ASP A 269 -13.45 -9.74 0.31
N HIS A 270 -14.28 -10.55 0.96
CA HIS A 270 -14.13 -10.91 2.36
C HIS A 270 -14.09 -9.78 3.39
N ARG A 271 -14.28 -8.49 3.10
CA ARG A 271 -14.39 -7.43 4.13
C ARG A 271 -15.41 -6.37 3.78
N LEU A 272 -15.86 -5.62 4.79
CA LEU A 272 -16.73 -4.48 4.57
C LEU A 272 -15.97 -3.28 3.98
N PRO A 273 -16.59 -2.49 3.10
CA PRO A 273 -15.97 -1.25 2.61
C PRO A 273 -15.91 -0.21 3.72
N ALA A 274 -15.00 0.74 3.57
CA ALA A 274 -14.83 1.85 4.50
C ALA A 274 -16.00 2.86 4.51
N TRP A 275 -17.06 2.69 3.71
CA TRP A 275 -18.21 3.63 3.61
C TRP A 275 -17.81 5.07 3.23
N LEU A 276 -16.87 5.22 2.31
CA LEU A 276 -16.40 6.51 1.83
C LEU A 276 -17.44 7.18 0.89
N PRO A 277 -17.47 8.53 0.80
CA PRO A 277 -18.33 9.23 -0.14
C PRO A 277 -18.03 8.90 -1.61
N ASP A 278 -19.07 8.88 -2.45
CA ASP A 278 -18.96 8.50 -3.87
C ASP A 278 -17.94 9.32 -4.68
N TRP A 279 -17.67 10.56 -4.29
CA TRP A 279 -16.67 11.39 -4.97
C TRP A 279 -15.24 10.83 -4.82
N MET A 280 -15.01 9.94 -3.85
CA MET A 280 -13.74 9.23 -3.64
C MET A 280 -13.63 7.93 -4.44
N ASN A 281 -14.68 7.51 -5.16
CA ASN A 281 -14.61 6.33 -6.01
C ASN A 281 -13.52 6.50 -7.08
N ASN A 282 -12.92 5.39 -7.51
CA ASN A 282 -11.77 5.35 -8.43
C ASN A 282 -10.49 6.02 -7.90
N GLY A 283 -10.47 6.44 -6.64
CA GLY A 283 -9.26 6.89 -5.95
C GLY A 283 -8.61 5.80 -5.09
N SER A 284 -7.48 6.12 -4.48
CA SER A 284 -6.73 5.21 -3.60
C SER A 284 -6.02 5.97 -2.50
N PHE A 285 -5.91 5.40 -1.30
CA PHE A 285 -5.01 5.96 -0.29
C PHE A 285 -3.58 5.62 -0.68
N GLN A 286 -2.67 6.58 -0.49
CA GLN A 286 -1.25 6.43 -0.76
C GLN A 286 -0.46 6.69 0.52
N VAL A 287 0.47 5.78 0.81
CA VAL A 287 1.44 5.94 1.88
C VAL A 287 2.79 6.23 1.25
N ILE A 288 3.44 7.30 1.70
CA ILE A 288 4.80 7.63 1.31
C ILE A 288 5.65 7.60 2.57
N ARG A 289 6.75 6.84 2.55
CA ARG A 289 7.76 6.83 3.61
C ARG A 289 9.14 6.97 3.01
N ARG A 290 9.94 7.87 3.57
CA ARG A 290 11.36 7.97 3.27
C ARG A 290 12.12 7.13 4.29
N LEU A 291 12.62 5.99 3.85
CA LEU A 291 13.24 4.96 4.69
C LEU A 291 14.75 4.95 4.44
N ALA A 292 15.55 5.53 5.34
CA ALA A 292 17.00 5.50 5.25
C ALA A 292 17.54 4.10 5.61
N GLN A 293 18.57 3.64 4.91
CA GLN A 293 19.12 2.28 5.04
C GLN A 293 20.59 2.30 5.50
N ASP A 294 20.88 1.68 6.65
CA ASP A 294 22.25 1.44 7.17
C ASP A 294 22.84 0.18 6.53
N VAL A 295 23.30 0.31 5.28
CA VAL A 295 23.86 -0.80 4.48
C VAL A 295 25.12 -1.39 5.10
N SER A 296 26.01 -0.54 5.62
CA SER A 296 27.23 -0.97 6.30
C SER A 296 26.92 -1.77 7.55
N GLY A 297 26.02 -1.26 8.39
CA GLY A 297 25.63 -1.91 9.63
C GLY A 297 24.94 -3.25 9.40
N TRP A 298 24.10 -3.34 8.37
CA TRP A 298 23.47 -4.60 7.96
C TRP A 298 24.52 -5.65 7.60
N ARG A 299 25.46 -5.31 6.71
CA ARG A 299 26.52 -6.23 6.26
C ARG A 299 27.40 -6.68 7.41
N GLU A 300 27.78 -5.77 8.30
CA GLU A 300 28.58 -6.07 9.48
C GLU A 300 27.87 -7.05 10.42
N GLN A 301 26.60 -6.78 10.75
CA GLN A 301 25.85 -7.64 11.67
C GLN A 301 25.52 -9.02 11.07
N VAL A 302 25.22 -9.11 9.77
CA VAL A 302 25.06 -10.40 9.08
C VAL A 302 26.34 -11.23 9.16
N THR A 303 27.51 -10.63 8.87
CA THR A 303 28.80 -11.33 8.97
C THR A 303 29.10 -11.78 10.41
N GLY A 304 28.84 -10.92 11.39
CA GLY A 304 29.03 -11.24 12.81
C GLY A 304 28.14 -12.40 13.29
N HIS A 305 26.86 -12.38 12.92
CA HIS A 305 25.90 -13.44 13.27
C HIS A 305 26.20 -14.75 12.55
N LEU A 306 26.67 -14.71 11.31
CA LEU A 306 27.12 -15.93 10.64
C LEU A 306 28.32 -16.56 11.38
N ALA A 307 29.29 -15.77 11.81
CA ALA A 307 30.41 -16.28 12.60
C ALA A 307 29.95 -16.87 13.94
N GLU A 308 28.90 -16.29 14.55
CA GLU A 308 28.27 -16.85 15.75
C GLU A 308 27.58 -18.19 15.49
N LEU A 309 26.81 -18.29 14.39
CA LEU A 309 26.16 -19.54 13.99
C LEU A 309 27.18 -20.66 13.74
N LYS A 310 28.31 -20.37 13.09
CA LYS A 310 29.41 -21.33 12.89
C LYS A 310 30.00 -21.80 14.22
N ARG A 311 30.35 -20.88 15.13
CA ARG A 311 30.85 -21.22 16.48
C ARG A 311 29.90 -22.09 17.29
N ARG A 312 28.59 -21.96 17.06
CA ARG A 312 27.55 -22.75 17.73
C ARG A 312 27.24 -24.06 17.00
N ASP A 313 27.95 -24.41 15.93
CA ASP A 313 27.65 -25.58 15.09
C ASP A 313 26.18 -25.59 14.64
N ALA A 314 25.69 -24.42 14.21
CA ALA A 314 24.32 -24.22 13.75
C ALA A 314 24.19 -24.29 12.22
N VAL A 315 25.28 -24.02 11.51
CA VAL A 315 25.41 -24.00 10.04
C VAL A 315 26.80 -24.53 9.64
N PRO A 316 26.97 -25.04 8.40
CA PRO A 316 28.28 -25.48 7.89
C PRO A 316 29.36 -24.39 7.91
N GLU A 317 30.62 -24.79 8.12
CA GLU A 317 31.78 -23.89 8.16
C GLU A 317 32.04 -23.15 6.84
N ASP A 318 31.63 -23.70 5.70
CA ASP A 318 31.73 -23.10 4.37
C ASP A 318 30.53 -22.20 4.01
N THR A 319 29.60 -21.98 4.94
CA THR A 319 28.46 -21.07 4.72
C THR A 319 28.95 -19.63 4.56
N GLU A 320 28.47 -18.93 3.53
CA GLU A 320 28.85 -17.54 3.22
C GLU A 320 27.81 -16.52 3.73
N PRO A 321 28.19 -15.25 4.00
CA PRO A 321 27.26 -14.22 4.50
C PRO A 321 25.99 -14.02 3.67
N GLY A 322 26.09 -14.20 2.35
CA GLY A 322 24.96 -14.12 1.42
C GLY A 322 23.85 -15.13 1.74
N TRP A 323 24.19 -16.31 2.28
CA TRP A 323 23.22 -17.34 2.66
C TRP A 323 22.34 -16.90 3.82
N LEU A 324 22.94 -16.25 4.84
CA LEU A 324 22.21 -15.73 5.98
C LEU A 324 21.37 -14.52 5.55
N ALA A 325 21.95 -13.59 4.80
CA ALA A 325 21.25 -12.42 4.29
C ALA A 325 20.01 -12.82 3.47
N ALA A 326 20.15 -13.81 2.57
CA ALA A 326 19.04 -14.32 1.77
C ALA A 326 17.91 -14.90 2.62
N ARG A 327 18.23 -15.61 3.71
CA ARG A 327 17.24 -16.15 4.66
C ARG A 327 16.53 -15.07 5.46
N LEU A 328 17.22 -14.01 5.85
CA LEU A 328 16.61 -12.88 6.56
C LEU A 328 15.67 -12.06 5.65
N VAL A 329 15.91 -12.05 4.34
CA VAL A 329 15.02 -11.41 3.37
C VAL A 329 13.91 -12.36 2.89
N GLY A 330 14.22 -13.65 2.72
CA GLY A 330 13.38 -14.69 2.10
C GLY A 330 13.68 -14.94 0.61
N ARG A 331 14.61 -14.17 0.02
CA ARG A 331 15.10 -14.31 -1.35
C ARG A 331 16.60 -14.01 -1.40
N TRP A 332 17.28 -14.65 -2.33
CA TRP A 332 18.65 -14.28 -2.69
C TRP A 332 18.72 -12.91 -3.38
N PRO A 333 19.90 -12.27 -3.44
CA PRO A 333 20.11 -11.02 -4.18
C PRO A 333 19.57 -11.05 -5.61
N SER A 334 19.74 -12.16 -6.33
CA SER A 334 19.18 -12.37 -7.68
C SER A 334 17.66 -12.27 -7.78
N GLY A 335 16.96 -12.42 -6.65
CA GLY A 335 15.51 -12.57 -6.56
C GLY A 335 15.03 -14.01 -6.43
N ALA A 336 15.91 -15.03 -6.50
CA ALA A 336 15.50 -16.42 -6.34
C ALA A 336 14.95 -16.70 -4.92
N PRO A 337 13.81 -17.40 -4.78
CA PRO A 337 13.23 -17.70 -3.47
C PRO A 337 14.08 -18.72 -2.72
N VAL A 338 14.42 -18.41 -1.46
CA VAL A 338 15.21 -19.31 -0.59
C VAL A 338 14.56 -20.68 -0.47
N LEU A 339 13.23 -20.73 -0.42
CA LEU A 339 12.51 -21.99 -0.28
C LEU A 339 12.80 -22.99 -1.41
N LYS A 340 12.97 -22.52 -2.65
CA LYS A 340 13.30 -23.39 -3.81
C LYS A 340 14.79 -23.57 -4.02
N HIS A 341 15.59 -22.62 -3.52
CA HIS A 341 17.05 -22.60 -3.65
C HIS A 341 17.69 -22.44 -2.27
N PRO A 342 17.57 -23.44 -1.36
CA PRO A 342 17.97 -23.27 0.03
C PRO A 342 19.48 -23.10 0.22
N ASP A 343 20.30 -23.67 -0.66
CA ASP A 343 21.74 -23.79 -0.41
C ASP A 343 22.58 -22.74 -1.14
N ARG A 344 22.12 -22.24 -2.29
CA ARG A 344 22.88 -21.29 -3.13
C ARG A 344 21.99 -20.43 -4.01
N ASP A 345 22.48 -19.24 -4.34
CA ASP A 345 21.88 -18.37 -5.34
C ASP A 345 22.05 -18.98 -6.74
N PRO A 346 20.97 -19.29 -7.49
CA PRO A 346 21.10 -19.68 -8.88
C PRO A 346 21.58 -18.50 -9.74
N LEU A 347 22.31 -18.79 -10.82
CA LEU A 347 22.65 -17.76 -11.78
C LEU A 347 21.36 -17.15 -12.37
N PRO A 348 21.19 -15.82 -12.31
CA PRO A 348 20.00 -15.18 -12.85
C PRO A 348 19.94 -15.44 -14.35
N ASN A 349 18.76 -15.80 -14.85
CA ASN A 349 18.48 -15.89 -16.28
C ASN A 349 17.74 -14.63 -16.71
N PRO A 350 18.36 -13.69 -17.44
CA PRO A 350 17.73 -12.43 -17.85
C PRO A 350 16.50 -12.61 -18.76
N ALA A 351 16.36 -13.79 -19.39
CA ALA A 351 15.21 -14.12 -20.23
C ALA A 351 13.98 -14.56 -19.43
N LEU A 352 14.14 -14.93 -18.16
CA LEU A 352 13.06 -15.39 -17.29
C LEU A 352 12.68 -14.32 -16.28
N LYS A 353 11.39 -14.25 -15.96
CA LYS A 353 10.94 -13.46 -14.80
C LYS A 353 11.41 -14.15 -13.52
N PRO A 354 11.71 -13.39 -12.46
CA PRO A 354 11.99 -13.98 -11.15
C PRO A 354 10.82 -14.84 -10.68
N ASP A 355 11.14 -16.03 -10.15
CA ASP A 355 10.14 -17.01 -9.72
C ASP A 355 9.34 -16.50 -8.51
N ASN A 356 8.01 -16.44 -8.66
CA ASN A 356 7.09 -16.04 -7.60
C ASN A 356 6.10 -17.15 -7.20
N ASP A 357 6.26 -18.36 -7.75
CA ASP A 357 5.44 -19.53 -7.47
C ASP A 357 5.86 -20.18 -6.17
N LEU A 358 5.56 -19.52 -5.06
CA LEU A 358 6.06 -19.86 -3.74
C LEU A 358 4.89 -20.22 -2.81
N SER A 359 4.99 -21.41 -2.21
CA SER A 359 4.08 -21.94 -1.19
C SER A 359 4.89 -22.27 0.06
N TYR A 360 4.44 -21.81 1.23
CA TYR A 360 5.06 -22.10 2.52
C TYR A 360 4.36 -23.25 3.26
N ALA A 361 3.42 -23.96 2.62
CA ALA A 361 2.63 -25.03 3.23
C ALA A 361 3.50 -26.14 3.84
N ASP A 362 4.65 -26.44 3.23
CA ASP A 362 5.61 -27.47 3.68
C ASP A 362 6.75 -26.91 4.56
N ASP A 363 6.67 -25.64 4.98
CA ASP A 363 7.69 -24.98 5.80
C ASP A 363 7.04 -24.18 6.95
N LEU A 364 5.99 -24.70 7.57
CA LEU A 364 5.17 -23.97 8.56
C LEU A 364 5.94 -23.42 9.77
N GLU A 365 7.02 -24.10 10.16
CA GLU A 365 7.90 -23.69 11.26
C GLU A 365 9.08 -22.82 10.81
N GLY A 366 9.16 -22.50 9.52
CA GLY A 366 10.19 -21.62 8.95
C GLY A 366 11.60 -22.15 9.07
N ARG A 367 11.79 -23.45 8.83
CA ARG A 367 13.09 -24.13 8.91
C ARG A 367 13.96 -23.83 7.70
N VAL A 368 13.32 -23.59 6.54
CA VAL A 368 14.02 -23.19 5.31
C VAL A 368 13.99 -21.67 5.14
N THR A 369 12.78 -21.09 5.17
CA THR A 369 12.61 -19.63 5.13
C THR A 369 12.15 -19.16 6.53
N PRO A 370 13.04 -18.56 7.33
CA PRO A 370 12.74 -18.15 8.70
C PRO A 370 11.42 -17.37 8.83
N LEU A 371 10.71 -17.58 9.93
CA LEU A 371 9.46 -16.87 10.21
C LEU A 371 9.65 -15.36 10.37
N CYS A 372 10.85 -14.91 10.75
CA CYS A 372 11.25 -13.51 10.82
C CYS A 372 11.70 -12.91 9.47
N ALA A 373 11.74 -13.72 8.40
CA ALA A 373 12.17 -13.26 7.09
C ALA A 373 11.22 -12.18 6.53
N HIS A 374 11.78 -11.12 5.97
CA HIS A 374 11.02 -9.94 5.54
C HIS A 374 9.83 -10.27 4.61
N LEU A 375 10.09 -11.03 3.54
CA LEU A 375 9.05 -11.38 2.56
C LEU A 375 8.01 -12.36 3.11
N ARG A 376 8.35 -13.13 4.14
CA ARG A 376 7.42 -14.03 4.82
C ARG A 376 6.57 -13.30 5.85
N LYS A 377 7.14 -12.36 6.61
CA LYS A 377 6.40 -11.48 7.54
C LYS A 377 5.35 -10.64 6.81
N THR A 378 5.76 -10.01 5.71
CA THR A 378 4.89 -9.12 4.91
C THR A 378 3.90 -9.86 4.00
N SER A 379 4.13 -11.15 3.74
CA SER A 379 3.26 -12.01 2.95
C SER A 379 3.46 -13.48 3.35
N PRO A 380 2.76 -13.97 4.38
CA PRO A 380 2.93 -15.33 4.89
C PRO A 380 2.32 -16.41 3.98
N ARG A 381 1.60 -16.00 2.92
CA ARG A 381 0.95 -16.86 1.92
C ARG A 381 0.10 -17.96 2.58
N ASP A 382 0.11 -19.16 2.00
CA ASP A 382 -0.56 -20.37 2.48
C ASP A 382 0.12 -21.03 3.70
N GLY A 383 1.26 -20.51 4.16
CA GLY A 383 1.97 -21.01 5.35
C GLY A 383 1.59 -20.31 6.66
N LEU A 384 0.55 -19.48 6.68
CA LEU A 384 0.14 -18.77 7.90
C LEU A 384 -0.66 -19.69 8.83
N LYS A 385 0.01 -20.28 9.81
CA LYS A 385 -0.65 -20.85 10.99
C LYS A 385 -0.83 -19.76 12.05
N VAL A 386 -2.08 -19.38 12.33
CA VAL A 386 -2.41 -18.23 13.20
C VAL A 386 -2.09 -18.43 14.68
N ALA A 387 -2.00 -19.68 15.14
CA ALA A 387 -1.61 -20.04 16.51
C ALA A 387 -1.11 -21.51 16.56
N PRO A 388 -0.30 -21.91 17.56
CA PRO A 388 0.27 -23.25 17.67
C PRO A 388 -0.75 -24.41 17.62
N GLY A 389 -1.98 -24.17 18.10
CA GLY A 389 -3.08 -25.13 18.11
C GLY A 389 -4.14 -24.96 17.01
N ALA A 390 -3.91 -24.10 16.02
CA ALA A 390 -4.87 -23.91 14.93
C ALA A 390 -5.03 -25.21 14.11
N PRO A 391 -6.26 -25.55 13.67
CA PRO A 391 -6.54 -26.81 12.97
C PRO A 391 -5.90 -26.88 11.57
N GLY A 392 -5.44 -25.76 11.03
CA GLY A 392 -4.76 -25.65 9.75
C GLY A 392 -4.20 -24.26 9.53
N THR A 393 -3.69 -24.01 8.33
CA THR A 393 -3.28 -22.67 7.90
C THR A 393 -4.48 -21.83 7.50
N LEU A 394 -4.32 -20.50 7.58
CA LEU A 394 -5.29 -19.58 7.04
C LEU A 394 -5.22 -19.66 5.50
N PRO A 395 -6.35 -19.85 4.79
CA PRO A 395 -6.35 -19.81 3.34
C PRO A 395 -5.78 -18.49 2.82
N GLU A 396 -4.96 -18.58 1.78
CA GLU A 396 -4.43 -17.38 1.13
C GLU A 396 -5.54 -16.53 0.50
N LYS A 397 -6.56 -17.19 -0.05
CA LYS A 397 -7.79 -16.53 -0.50
C LYS A 397 -8.56 -15.93 0.65
N GLY A 398 -8.92 -14.67 0.50
CA GLY A 398 -9.87 -13.98 1.37
C GLY A 398 -9.21 -13.04 2.37
N VAL A 399 -9.09 -13.44 3.64
CA VAL A 399 -8.61 -12.51 4.68
C VAL A 399 -7.21 -11.97 4.38
N LEU A 400 -6.33 -12.77 3.75
CA LEU A 400 -5.00 -12.32 3.34
C LEU A 400 -4.99 -11.47 2.06
N ASP A 401 -6.00 -11.60 1.20
CA ASP A 401 -6.19 -10.71 0.04
C ASP A 401 -6.46 -9.28 0.50
N GLY A 402 -7.26 -9.12 1.57
CA GLY A 402 -7.51 -7.82 2.22
C GLY A 402 -6.32 -7.21 2.96
N ARG A 403 -5.13 -7.83 2.92
CA ARG A 403 -3.87 -7.29 3.48
C ARG A 403 -2.88 -6.85 2.43
N ARG A 404 -3.17 -7.10 1.14
CA ARG A 404 -2.26 -6.79 0.03
C ARG A 404 -2.13 -5.29 -0.16
N ILE A 405 -0.98 -4.84 -0.66
CA ILE A 405 -0.73 -3.45 -1.06
C ILE A 405 -0.04 -3.43 -2.43
N MET A 406 -0.29 -2.38 -3.22
CA MET A 406 0.48 -2.15 -4.46
C MET A 406 1.72 -1.31 -4.12
N ARG A 407 2.94 -1.82 -4.29
CA ARG A 407 4.16 -1.04 -4.01
C ARG A 407 4.66 -0.35 -5.28
N ARG A 408 5.08 0.91 -5.16
CA ARG A 408 5.70 1.76 -6.20
C ARG A 408 6.98 2.42 -5.68
N GLY A 409 7.68 1.73 -4.79
CA GLY A 409 8.89 2.26 -4.17
C GLY A 409 10.03 2.43 -5.16
N ILE A 410 10.96 3.33 -4.85
CA ILE A 410 12.16 3.59 -5.64
C ILE A 410 13.32 3.98 -4.71
N PRO A 411 14.57 3.53 -4.98
CA PRO A 411 15.72 3.94 -4.18
C PRO A 411 15.97 5.46 -4.24
N PHE A 412 16.63 5.99 -3.21
CA PHE A 412 17.22 7.33 -3.24
C PHE A 412 18.67 7.28 -2.73
N GLY A 413 19.48 8.25 -3.17
CA GLY A 413 20.89 8.33 -2.81
C GLY A 413 21.78 7.36 -3.60
N PRO A 414 23.10 7.56 -3.57
CA PRO A 414 24.05 6.75 -4.31
C PRO A 414 24.24 5.36 -3.68
N PRO A 415 24.63 4.34 -4.47
CA PRO A 415 25.07 3.05 -3.93
C PRO A 415 26.14 3.20 -2.85
N MET A 416 26.20 2.26 -1.93
CA MET A 416 27.30 2.19 -0.98
C MET A 416 28.60 1.81 -1.68
N ASP A 417 29.56 2.72 -1.62
CA ASP A 417 30.92 2.58 -2.12
C ASP A 417 31.87 3.25 -1.13
N PRO A 418 32.47 2.49 -0.18
CA PRO A 418 33.34 3.03 0.85
C PRO A 418 34.59 3.73 0.31
N GLU A 419 35.03 3.38 -0.90
CA GLU A 419 36.22 3.95 -1.56
C GLU A 419 35.86 5.06 -2.56
N GLY A 420 34.59 5.15 -2.95
CA GLY A 420 34.07 6.11 -3.92
C GLY A 420 33.68 7.47 -3.35
N VAL A 421 33.84 8.51 -4.17
CA VAL A 421 33.41 9.88 -3.83
C VAL A 421 31.89 9.91 -3.69
N GLY A 422 31.41 10.25 -2.50
CA GLY A 422 29.97 10.34 -2.20
C GLY A 422 29.28 8.99 -1.97
N GLY A 423 30.01 7.88 -1.95
CA GLY A 423 29.47 6.54 -1.65
C GLY A 423 29.69 6.09 -0.20
N GLY A 424 30.35 6.90 0.63
CA GLY A 424 30.78 6.53 1.97
C GLY A 424 29.62 6.21 2.95
N PRO A 425 29.92 5.58 4.10
CA PRO A 425 28.92 5.10 5.06
C PRO A 425 27.85 6.12 5.45
N ASP A 426 28.26 7.36 5.71
CA ASP A 426 27.37 8.43 6.19
C ASP A 426 26.51 9.10 5.10
N THR A 427 26.68 8.72 3.83
CA THR A 427 25.89 9.33 2.75
C THR A 427 24.43 8.88 2.84
N PRO A 428 23.45 9.82 2.87
CA PRO A 428 22.04 9.47 2.92
C PRO A 428 21.63 8.62 1.72
N ARG A 429 21.13 7.41 2.02
CA ARG A 429 20.61 6.48 1.03
C ARG A 429 19.45 5.69 1.63
N GLY A 430 18.62 5.14 0.76
CA GLY A 430 17.56 4.26 1.20
C GLY A 430 16.46 4.09 0.17
N LEU A 431 15.25 3.84 0.65
CA LEU A 431 14.08 3.59 -0.18
C LEU A 431 13.01 4.66 0.05
N LEU A 432 12.48 5.21 -1.03
CA LEU A 432 11.18 5.86 -1.01
C LEU A 432 10.14 4.76 -1.11
N PHE A 433 9.60 4.33 0.03
CA PHE A 433 8.50 3.39 0.05
C PHE A 433 7.21 4.13 -0.31
N ILE A 434 6.56 3.69 -1.39
CA ILE A 434 5.27 4.21 -1.83
C ILE A 434 4.34 3.01 -1.97
N CYS A 435 3.16 3.05 -1.38
CA CYS A 435 2.15 2.03 -1.63
C CYS A 435 0.72 2.57 -1.71
N TYR A 436 -0.13 1.81 -2.40
CA TYR A 436 -1.53 2.11 -2.65
C TYR A 436 -2.45 1.01 -2.11
N GLN A 437 -3.56 1.45 -1.53
CA GLN A 437 -4.59 0.61 -0.91
C GLN A 437 -5.93 1.37 -0.80
N SER A 438 -7.04 0.64 -0.70
CA SER A 438 -8.34 1.25 -0.41
C SER A 438 -8.59 1.46 1.09
N ASP A 439 -7.78 0.85 1.96
CA ASP A 439 -7.89 0.97 3.41
C ASP A 439 -6.52 0.99 4.11
N LEU A 440 -6.19 2.12 4.73
CA LEU A 440 -4.92 2.31 5.44
C LEU A 440 -4.77 1.32 6.61
N VAL A 441 -5.84 1.15 7.39
CA VAL A 441 -5.82 0.41 8.65
C VAL A 441 -5.76 -1.09 8.39
N ALA A 442 -6.57 -1.58 7.44
CA ALA A 442 -6.63 -3.01 7.14
C ALA A 442 -5.40 -3.54 6.39
N GLN A 443 -4.67 -2.66 5.69
CA GLN A 443 -3.59 -3.06 4.79
C GLN A 443 -2.22 -2.57 5.31
N PHE A 444 -1.77 -1.37 4.93
CA PHE A 444 -0.43 -0.89 5.28
C PHE A 444 -0.18 -0.88 6.80
N GLU A 445 -1.08 -0.30 7.59
CA GLU A 445 -0.87 -0.21 9.04
C GLU A 445 -0.94 -1.59 9.70
N PHE A 446 -1.82 -2.48 9.22
CA PHE A 446 -1.91 -3.84 9.73
C PHE A 446 -0.61 -4.62 9.48
N VAL A 447 -0.09 -4.61 8.24
CA VAL A 447 1.16 -5.30 7.91
C VAL A 447 2.31 -4.75 8.77
N GLN A 448 2.42 -3.43 8.91
CA GLN A 448 3.48 -2.83 9.72
C GLN A 448 3.33 -3.17 11.20
N ARG A 449 2.14 -3.00 11.78
CA ARG A 449 1.90 -3.13 13.22
C ARG A 449 1.82 -4.57 13.67
N ASN A 450 1.01 -5.38 12.99
CA ASN A 450 0.62 -6.71 13.44
C ASN A 450 1.55 -7.81 12.90
N TRP A 451 2.33 -7.54 11.84
CA TRP A 451 3.26 -8.54 11.30
C TRP A 451 4.71 -8.12 11.49
N VAL A 452 5.10 -6.96 10.96
CA VAL A 452 6.50 -6.50 10.97
C VAL A 452 6.97 -6.18 12.39
N ASN A 453 6.18 -5.41 13.14
CA ASN A 453 6.55 -4.92 14.48
C ASN A 453 6.25 -5.91 15.62
N ASP A 454 5.41 -6.90 15.36
CA ASP A 454 5.00 -7.89 16.34
C ASP A 454 6.04 -9.01 16.45
N PRO A 455 6.77 -9.13 17.57
CA PRO A 455 7.76 -10.20 17.76
C PRO A 455 7.13 -11.58 17.88
N ASP A 456 5.84 -11.65 18.23
CA ASP A 456 5.13 -12.91 18.41
C ASP A 456 4.45 -13.35 17.11
N PHE A 457 4.46 -12.55 16.04
CA PHE A 457 3.86 -12.93 14.77
C PHE A 457 4.82 -13.76 13.88
N PRO A 458 4.37 -14.85 13.23
CA PRO A 458 3.17 -15.60 13.57
C PRO A 458 3.34 -16.31 14.92
N ASP A 459 2.24 -16.48 15.66
CA ASP A 459 2.26 -17.03 17.02
C ASP A 459 2.83 -18.45 17.05
N ARG A 460 3.86 -18.64 17.87
CA ARG A 460 4.66 -19.86 18.01
C ARG A 460 5.09 -20.05 19.47
N PRO A 461 5.38 -21.29 19.91
CA PRO A 461 5.87 -21.53 21.27
C PRO A 461 7.16 -20.78 21.60
N GLN A 462 8.03 -20.59 20.60
CA GLN A 462 9.15 -19.68 20.65
C GLN A 462 8.85 -18.48 19.75
N PRO A 463 8.97 -17.23 20.24
CA PRO A 463 8.72 -16.05 19.43
C PRO A 463 9.58 -16.06 18.16
N ALA A 464 8.95 -15.79 17.01
CA ALA A 464 9.68 -15.63 15.76
C ALA A 464 10.63 -14.42 15.80
N GLY A 465 10.27 -13.42 16.61
CA GLY A 465 10.86 -12.09 16.64
C GLY A 465 10.32 -11.19 15.52
N ARG A 466 10.79 -9.94 15.49
CA ARG A 466 10.33 -8.95 14.50
C ARG A 466 10.86 -9.27 13.10
N ASP A 467 10.34 -8.57 12.10
CA ASP A 467 10.95 -8.53 10.77
C ASP A 467 12.42 -8.07 10.86
N MET A 468 13.32 -8.83 10.25
CA MET A 468 14.77 -8.60 10.38
C MET A 468 15.35 -7.53 9.48
N LEU A 469 14.59 -7.06 8.49
CA LEU A 469 15.06 -6.04 7.57
C LEU A 469 14.55 -4.66 7.99
N ILE A 470 13.25 -4.54 8.20
CA ILE A 470 12.58 -3.24 8.44
C ILE A 470 12.01 -3.11 9.86
N GLY A 471 12.01 -4.19 10.64
CA GLY A 471 11.59 -4.15 12.03
C GLY A 471 12.58 -3.38 12.92
N ARG A 472 12.10 -3.01 14.10
CA ARG A 472 12.98 -2.48 15.17
C ARG A 472 13.82 -3.61 15.78
N ASP A 473 14.78 -3.22 16.61
CA ASP A 473 15.61 -4.11 17.41
C ASP A 473 14.79 -5.28 18.01
N SER A 474 15.26 -6.50 17.79
CA SER A 474 14.60 -7.73 18.23
C SER A 474 15.59 -8.87 18.33
N GLU A 475 15.41 -9.72 19.32
CA GLU A 475 15.92 -11.08 19.27
C GLU A 475 15.02 -11.93 18.36
N VAL A 476 15.61 -12.86 17.61
CA VAL A 476 14.88 -13.85 16.79
C VAL A 476 15.34 -15.26 17.09
N SER A 477 14.41 -16.19 17.01
CA SER A 477 14.70 -17.62 16.99
C SER A 477 15.05 -18.07 15.58
N PHE A 478 16.35 -18.06 15.23
CA PHE A 478 16.82 -18.49 13.92
C PHE A 478 16.89 -20.03 13.83
N PRO A 479 16.35 -20.67 12.78
CA PRO A 479 16.41 -22.13 12.63
C PRO A 479 17.85 -22.63 12.44
N ALA A 480 18.21 -23.72 13.12
CA ALA A 480 19.56 -24.29 13.11
C ALA A 480 19.52 -25.82 12.94
N GLY A 481 20.58 -26.41 12.39
CA GLY A 481 20.69 -27.87 12.25
C GLY A 481 19.92 -28.47 11.07
N GLY A 482 19.45 -27.65 10.12
CA GLY A 482 18.82 -28.10 8.87
C GLY A 482 17.31 -28.30 8.95
N LYS A 483 16.70 -28.73 7.82
CA LYS A 483 15.24 -28.80 7.65
C LYS A 483 14.54 -29.77 8.60
N GLU A 484 15.23 -30.79 9.10
CA GLU A 484 14.63 -31.80 10.01
C GLU A 484 14.83 -31.46 11.49
N SER A 485 15.50 -30.34 11.83
CA SER A 485 15.83 -29.98 13.20
C SER A 485 14.86 -28.95 13.79
N ASP A 486 14.43 -29.18 15.03
CA ASP A 486 13.68 -28.23 15.89
C ASP A 486 14.58 -27.23 16.63
N ARG A 487 15.89 -27.31 16.41
CA ARG A 487 16.84 -26.45 17.10
C ARG A 487 16.75 -25.03 16.55
N THR A 488 16.74 -24.07 17.46
CA THR A 488 16.84 -22.64 17.15
C THR A 488 18.05 -22.03 17.85
N VAL A 489 18.55 -20.93 17.30
CA VAL A 489 19.62 -20.13 17.89
C VAL A 489 19.11 -18.70 18.01
N PRO A 490 19.11 -18.10 19.23
CA PRO A 490 18.73 -16.70 19.39
C PRO A 490 19.80 -15.81 18.77
N LEU A 491 19.37 -14.88 17.91
CA LEU A 491 20.20 -13.84 17.31
C LEU A 491 19.59 -12.47 17.59
N SER A 492 20.38 -11.54 18.12
CA SER A 492 19.93 -10.18 18.41
C SER A 492 20.24 -9.24 17.26
N PHE A 493 19.20 -8.72 16.62
CA PHE A 493 19.32 -7.76 15.54
C PHE A 493 19.00 -6.33 15.99
N ARG A 494 19.75 -5.37 15.46
CA ARG A 494 19.43 -3.93 15.57
C ARG A 494 18.60 -3.48 14.37
N GLN A 495 18.00 -2.30 14.46
CA GLN A 495 17.31 -1.68 13.35
C GLN A 495 18.30 -1.17 12.28
N PHE A 496 18.02 -1.45 11.01
CA PHE A 496 18.81 -0.99 9.86
C PHE A 496 18.07 -0.01 8.96
N VAL A 497 16.75 0.08 9.11
CA VAL A 497 15.91 0.98 8.33
C VAL A 497 15.28 2.02 9.24
N ARG A 498 15.59 3.30 8.98
CA ARG A 498 15.08 4.43 9.77
C ARG A 498 14.05 5.24 8.99
N THR A 499 12.94 5.56 9.63
CA THR A 499 11.95 6.49 9.09
C THR A 499 12.44 7.93 9.22
N GLU A 500 12.58 8.62 8.08
CA GLU A 500 13.00 10.03 8.03
C GLU A 500 11.91 10.94 7.45
N GLY A 501 10.69 10.44 7.29
CA GLY A 501 9.55 11.21 6.80
C GLY A 501 8.45 10.29 6.33
N ALA A 502 7.21 10.67 6.62
CA ALA A 502 6.05 9.93 6.14
C ALA A 502 4.86 10.85 5.91
N VAL A 503 4.06 10.57 4.89
CA VAL A 503 2.80 11.27 4.61
C VAL A 503 1.75 10.26 4.15
N TYR A 504 0.52 10.43 4.63
CA TYR A 504 -0.66 9.78 4.06
C TYR A 504 -1.37 10.77 3.14
N THR A 505 -1.62 10.34 1.91
CA THR A 505 -2.43 11.09 0.95
C THR A 505 -3.58 10.23 0.44
N PHE A 506 -4.58 10.87 -0.13
CA PHE A 506 -5.56 10.24 -0.98
C PHE A 506 -5.34 10.73 -2.41
N VAL A 507 -5.22 9.79 -3.35
CA VAL A 507 -5.01 10.01 -4.79
C VAL A 507 -6.38 9.90 -5.46
N PRO A 508 -7.06 11.03 -5.78
CA PRO A 508 -8.42 11.01 -6.30
C PRO A 508 -8.47 10.58 -7.76
N SER A 509 -9.64 10.19 -8.24
CA SER A 509 -9.91 10.00 -9.66
C SER A 509 -9.82 11.32 -10.46
N LEU A 510 -9.68 11.24 -11.78
CA LEU A 510 -9.62 12.43 -12.63
C LEU A 510 -10.93 13.25 -12.55
N SER A 511 -12.08 12.59 -12.48
CA SER A 511 -13.37 13.24 -12.24
C SER A 511 -13.42 13.94 -10.86
N ALA A 512 -12.84 13.34 -9.82
CA ALA A 512 -12.72 13.99 -8.52
C ALA A 512 -11.76 15.18 -8.54
N LEU A 513 -10.65 15.11 -9.29
CA LEU A 513 -9.74 16.24 -9.50
C LEU A 513 -10.45 17.43 -10.14
N ASP A 514 -11.30 17.19 -11.14
CA ASP A 514 -12.11 18.25 -11.77
C ASP A 514 -13.03 18.92 -10.75
N ARG A 515 -13.70 18.12 -9.92
CA ARG A 515 -14.58 18.65 -8.87
C ARG A 515 -13.82 19.41 -7.78
N LEU A 516 -12.65 18.93 -7.38
CA LEU A 516 -11.76 19.63 -6.44
C LEU A 516 -11.30 20.97 -7.02
N ALA A 517 -10.87 20.99 -8.29
CA ALA A 517 -10.45 22.21 -8.99
C ALA A 517 -11.60 23.22 -9.14
N GLN A 518 -12.84 22.74 -9.31
CA GLN A 518 -14.03 23.59 -9.36
C GLN A 518 -14.55 23.99 -7.96
N GLY A 519 -14.12 23.30 -6.90
CA GLY A 519 -14.63 23.49 -5.54
C GLY A 519 -16.05 22.96 -5.34
N THR A 520 -16.43 21.89 -6.04
CA THR A 520 -17.80 21.31 -6.06
C THR A 520 -17.90 19.98 -5.31
N ILE A 521 -16.89 19.67 -4.47
CA ILE A 521 -16.98 18.57 -3.50
C ILE A 521 -18.02 18.95 -2.44
N PRO A 522 -19.01 18.10 -2.13
CA PRO A 522 -20.06 18.46 -1.19
C PRO A 522 -19.50 18.47 0.23
N ARG A 523 -20.00 19.38 1.07
CA ARG A 523 -19.61 19.46 2.48
C ARG A 523 -20.00 18.16 3.19
N GLY A 524 -19.04 17.54 3.88
CA GLY A 524 -19.21 16.29 4.60
C GLY A 524 -19.28 15.04 3.72
N GLY A 525 -19.19 15.19 2.39
CA GLY A 525 -19.34 14.09 1.44
C GLY A 525 -20.81 13.82 1.14
N ALA A 526 -21.27 12.59 1.38
CA ALA A 526 -22.69 12.26 1.30
C ALA A 526 -23.33 12.39 2.68
N GLY A 527 -24.61 12.82 2.74
CA GLY A 527 -25.37 12.80 3.99
C GLY A 527 -25.61 11.36 4.49
N PRO A 528 -26.22 11.19 5.68
CA PRO A 528 -26.53 9.87 6.21
C PRO A 528 -27.34 9.01 5.23
N GLN A 529 -27.01 7.72 5.16
CA GLN A 529 -27.62 6.76 4.23
C GLN A 529 -27.88 5.41 4.91
N ASP A 530 -29.05 4.84 4.65
CA ASP A 530 -29.35 3.48 5.09
C ASP A 530 -28.36 2.48 4.46
N ARG A 531 -27.84 1.57 5.28
CA ARG A 531 -27.05 0.42 4.83
C ARG A 531 -27.88 -0.84 5.01
N VAL A 532 -28.25 -1.46 3.89
CA VAL A 532 -29.15 -2.63 3.84
C VAL A 532 -28.35 -3.85 3.42
N PHE A 533 -28.45 -4.94 4.19
CA PHE A 533 -27.75 -6.19 3.94
C PHE A 533 -28.71 -7.38 3.98
N ARG A 534 -28.48 -8.34 3.09
CA ARG A 534 -29.11 -9.66 3.10
C ARG A 534 -28.06 -10.68 3.52
N GLY A 535 -28.47 -11.70 4.28
CA GLY A 535 -27.57 -12.76 4.72
C GLY A 535 -27.15 -13.69 3.56
N PRO A 536 -25.97 -14.33 3.64
CA PRO A 536 -24.99 -14.23 4.73
C PRO A 536 -24.13 -12.95 4.66
N LEU A 537 -23.93 -12.31 5.80
CA LEU A 537 -22.95 -11.22 5.99
C LEU A 537 -22.14 -11.50 7.25
N THR A 538 -20.81 -11.47 7.14
CA THR A 538 -19.91 -11.56 8.29
C THR A 538 -19.41 -10.18 8.70
N LEU A 539 -19.47 -9.87 9.99
CA LEU A 539 -18.80 -8.73 10.62
C LEU A 539 -17.67 -9.23 11.51
N ARG A 540 -16.45 -8.78 11.25
CA ARG A 540 -15.29 -9.09 12.08
C ARG A 540 -15.02 -7.99 13.08
N ARG A 541 -14.19 -8.31 14.07
CA ARG A 541 -13.66 -7.32 15.01
C ARG A 541 -13.04 -6.16 14.23
N PHE A 542 -13.20 -4.96 14.75
CA PHE A 542 -12.72 -3.69 14.16
C PHE A 542 -13.45 -3.24 12.88
N GLU A 543 -14.30 -4.07 12.27
CA GLU A 543 -15.17 -3.62 11.18
C GLU A 543 -16.35 -2.81 11.74
N VAL A 544 -16.75 -1.79 10.98
CA VAL A 544 -17.88 -0.93 11.29
C VAL A 544 -18.81 -0.89 10.08
N ILE A 545 -20.11 -0.95 10.32
CA ILE A 545 -21.12 -0.51 9.35
C ILE A 545 -21.59 0.86 9.79
N SER A 546 -21.41 1.86 8.92
CA SER A 546 -21.81 3.24 9.20
C SER A 546 -22.88 3.73 8.23
N SER A 547 -23.96 4.26 8.80
CA SER A 547 -24.97 5.04 8.06
C SER A 547 -24.71 6.54 8.14
N GLY A 548 -23.66 6.98 8.84
CA GLY A 548 -23.41 8.38 9.17
C GLY A 548 -24.13 8.88 10.42
N ARG A 549 -25.13 8.15 10.94
CA ARG A 549 -25.77 8.40 12.26
C ARG A 549 -25.73 7.21 13.20
N ALA A 550 -25.69 5.98 12.66
CA ALA A 550 -25.51 4.77 13.43
C ALA A 550 -24.23 4.07 13.00
N ARG A 551 -23.46 3.59 13.99
CA ARG A 551 -22.23 2.84 13.81
C ARG A 551 -22.35 1.49 14.51
N LEU A 552 -22.67 0.45 13.73
CA LEU A 552 -22.74 -0.93 14.20
C LEU A 552 -21.35 -1.57 14.16
N ARG A 553 -20.88 -2.13 15.27
CA ARG A 553 -19.52 -2.66 15.41
C ARG A 553 -19.44 -3.94 16.22
N LEU A 554 -18.56 -4.84 15.79
CA LEU A 554 -17.98 -5.85 16.68
C LEU A 554 -16.69 -5.30 17.29
N GLN A 555 -16.75 -4.99 18.58
CA GLN A 555 -15.64 -4.41 19.32
C GLN A 555 -14.49 -5.42 19.48
N PRO A 556 -13.27 -4.95 19.79
CA PRO A 556 -12.13 -5.83 20.05
C PRO A 556 -12.36 -6.78 21.24
N SER A 557 -13.19 -6.38 22.22
CA SER A 557 -13.65 -7.21 23.33
C SER A 557 -14.54 -8.38 22.89
N GLY A 558 -15.13 -8.32 21.69
CA GLY A 558 -16.17 -9.24 21.24
C GLY A 558 -17.59 -8.74 21.54
N GLU A 559 -17.74 -7.53 22.08
CA GLU A 559 -19.05 -6.94 22.28
C GLU A 559 -19.61 -6.31 21.00
N PHE A 560 -20.89 -6.54 20.72
CA PHE A 560 -21.57 -5.92 19.60
C PHE A 560 -22.26 -4.64 20.07
N THR A 561 -21.97 -3.52 19.41
CA THR A 561 -22.36 -2.18 19.88
C THR A 561 -22.90 -1.31 18.76
N VAL A 562 -23.78 -0.37 19.13
CA VAL A 562 -24.22 0.74 18.28
C VAL A 562 -23.82 2.05 18.93
N HIS A 563 -23.07 2.87 18.19
CA HIS A 563 -22.71 4.22 18.57
C HIS A 563 -23.38 5.24 17.65
N ASP A 564 -23.58 6.47 18.14
CA ASP A 564 -23.96 7.61 17.31
C ASP A 564 -22.78 8.20 16.52
N GLU A 565 -23.02 9.24 15.73
CA GLU A 565 -22.01 9.90 14.91
C GLU A 565 -20.86 10.54 15.72
N ASN A 566 -21.08 10.77 17.02
CA ASN A 566 -20.13 11.33 17.96
C ASN A 566 -19.42 10.25 18.80
N GLU A 567 -19.50 8.98 18.39
CA GLU A 567 -18.94 7.83 19.09
C GLU A 567 -19.57 7.54 20.47
N ARG A 568 -20.72 8.15 20.81
CA ARG A 568 -21.41 7.83 22.06
C ARG A 568 -22.15 6.51 21.91
N LEU A 569 -21.90 5.59 22.85
CA LEU A 569 -22.53 4.28 22.90
C LEU A 569 -24.03 4.41 23.22
N LEU A 570 -24.88 3.90 22.33
CA LEU A 570 -26.34 3.91 22.48
C LEU A 570 -26.92 2.54 22.82
N TRP A 571 -26.36 1.46 22.27
CA TRP A 571 -26.82 0.09 22.51
C TRP A 571 -25.66 -0.91 22.54
N ARG A 572 -25.82 -1.99 23.31
CA ARG A 572 -24.82 -3.06 23.41
C ARG A 572 -25.48 -4.44 23.57
N SER A 573 -24.84 -5.50 23.08
CA SER A 573 -25.34 -6.88 23.18
C SER A 573 -25.21 -7.49 24.58
N GLY A 574 -24.34 -6.94 25.43
CA GLY A 574 -24.04 -7.49 26.76
C GLY A 574 -23.11 -8.71 26.75
N ILE A 575 -22.52 -9.06 25.60
CA ILE A 575 -21.50 -10.10 25.50
C ILE A 575 -20.12 -9.45 25.54
N HIS A 576 -19.46 -9.49 26.71
CA HIS A 576 -18.25 -8.70 26.93
C HIS A 576 -16.94 -9.44 26.62
N ASP A 577 -16.98 -10.75 26.33
CA ASP A 577 -15.81 -11.55 25.97
C ASP A 577 -16.18 -12.77 25.13
N GLY A 578 -15.23 -13.20 24.30
CA GLY A 578 -15.26 -14.49 23.61
C GLY A 578 -15.81 -14.50 22.19
N ALA A 579 -16.56 -13.47 21.76
CA ALA A 579 -17.03 -13.41 20.37
C ALA A 579 -15.91 -13.00 19.41
N GLU A 580 -15.65 -13.80 18.40
CA GLU A 580 -14.65 -13.55 17.37
C GLU A 580 -15.27 -12.96 16.10
N THR A 581 -16.49 -13.41 15.77
CA THR A 581 -17.20 -13.02 14.55
C THR A 581 -18.68 -12.79 14.81
N GLY A 582 -19.25 -11.78 14.16
CA GLY A 582 -20.69 -11.61 14.01
C GLY A 582 -21.14 -12.07 12.63
N GLU A 583 -22.34 -12.64 12.54
CA GLU A 583 -22.92 -13.09 11.27
C GLU A 583 -24.39 -12.73 11.19
N PHE A 584 -24.80 -12.02 10.14
CA PHE A 584 -26.20 -11.95 9.72
C PHE A 584 -26.48 -13.08 8.75
N ARG A 585 -27.16 -14.11 9.25
CA ARG A 585 -27.42 -15.37 8.52
C ARG A 585 -28.54 -15.24 7.51
N ALA A 586 -28.54 -16.16 6.54
CA ALA A 586 -29.59 -16.24 5.51
C ALA A 586 -31.01 -16.51 6.06
N ASP A 587 -31.12 -17.04 7.28
CA ASP A 587 -32.41 -17.26 7.98
C ASP A 587 -32.90 -16.03 8.76
N GLY A 588 -32.20 -14.90 8.66
CA GLY A 588 -32.59 -13.62 9.25
C GLY A 588 -32.12 -13.39 10.68
N ALA A 589 -31.31 -14.29 11.27
CA ALA A 589 -30.71 -14.11 12.58
C ALA A 589 -29.38 -13.35 12.51
N LEU A 590 -29.17 -12.38 13.41
CA LEU A 590 -27.87 -11.77 13.66
C LEU A 590 -27.24 -12.43 14.88
N VAL A 591 -26.07 -13.03 14.71
CA VAL A 591 -25.49 -13.99 15.66
C VAL A 591 -24.04 -13.61 15.97
N LEU A 592 -23.62 -13.80 17.23
CA LEU A 592 -22.22 -13.72 17.66
C LEU A 592 -21.67 -15.11 17.94
N HIS A 593 -20.50 -15.42 17.39
CA HIS A 593 -19.83 -16.71 17.54
C HIS A 593 -18.49 -16.56 18.25
N ASP A 594 -18.15 -17.56 19.07
CA ASP A 594 -16.78 -17.71 19.58
C ASP A 594 -15.83 -18.34 18.55
N ARG A 595 -14.55 -18.45 18.90
CA ARG A 595 -13.50 -19.05 18.05
C ARG A 595 -13.76 -20.51 17.63
N ARG A 596 -14.63 -21.22 18.35
CA ARG A 596 -15.04 -22.60 18.05
C ARG A 596 -16.35 -22.65 17.27
N GLY A 597 -16.87 -21.50 16.84
CA GLY A 597 -18.14 -21.36 16.13
C GLY A 597 -19.37 -21.46 17.03
N ARG A 598 -19.22 -21.54 18.36
CA ARG A 598 -20.37 -21.63 19.28
C ARG A 598 -21.08 -20.30 19.34
N VAL A 599 -22.40 -20.35 19.25
CA VAL A 599 -23.26 -19.16 19.38
C VAL A 599 -23.23 -18.65 20.81
N LEU A 600 -22.84 -17.38 20.98
CA LEU A 600 -22.85 -16.66 22.26
C LEU A 600 -24.09 -15.79 22.43
N TRP A 601 -24.63 -15.28 21.32
CA TRP A 601 -25.81 -14.41 21.30
C TRP A 601 -26.47 -14.46 19.92
N SER A 602 -27.79 -14.29 19.87
CA SER A 602 -28.55 -14.20 18.62
C SER A 602 -29.75 -13.29 18.82
N THR A 603 -30.12 -12.55 17.78
CA THR A 603 -31.44 -11.91 17.72
C THR A 603 -32.54 -12.98 17.62
N PRO A 604 -33.75 -12.72 18.15
CA PRO A 604 -34.88 -13.64 18.07
C PRO A 604 -35.59 -13.56 16.70
N THR A 605 -34.82 -13.61 15.61
CA THR A 605 -35.30 -13.38 14.24
C THR A 605 -35.02 -14.53 13.27
N ALA A 606 -34.49 -15.65 13.77
CA ALA A 606 -34.30 -16.88 13.00
C ALA A 606 -35.62 -17.38 12.39
N GLY A 607 -35.54 -18.03 11.23
CA GLY A 607 -36.70 -18.54 10.50
C GLY A 607 -37.38 -17.52 9.57
N ASN A 608 -36.74 -16.38 9.31
CA ASN A 608 -37.21 -15.34 8.38
C ASN A 608 -36.26 -15.22 7.18
N PRO A 609 -36.26 -16.19 6.24
CA PRO A 609 -35.39 -16.14 5.07
C PRO A 609 -35.67 -14.89 4.23
N GLY A 610 -34.60 -14.27 3.73
CA GLY A 610 -34.69 -13.03 2.96
C GLY A 610 -34.92 -11.77 3.81
N ALA A 611 -34.88 -11.88 5.14
CA ALA A 611 -34.81 -10.71 6.02
C ALA A 611 -33.57 -9.85 5.73
N GLU A 612 -33.68 -8.57 6.07
CA GLU A 612 -32.64 -7.56 5.85
C GLU A 612 -32.18 -6.97 7.18
N LEU A 613 -30.87 -6.90 7.39
CA LEU A 613 -30.23 -6.08 8.42
C LEU A 613 -30.06 -4.66 7.88
N VAL A 614 -30.52 -3.67 8.63
CA VAL A 614 -30.53 -2.27 8.19
C VAL A 614 -29.92 -1.38 9.27
N VAL A 615 -28.80 -0.73 8.94
CA VAL A 615 -28.22 0.36 9.74
C VAL A 615 -28.71 1.66 9.15
N ARG A 616 -29.60 2.37 9.86
CA ARG A 616 -30.42 3.44 9.29
C ARG A 616 -29.80 4.81 9.46
N ALA A 617 -30.12 5.69 8.52
CA ALA A 617 -29.72 7.10 8.51
C ALA A 617 -30.35 7.91 9.66
N ASP A 618 -31.35 7.37 10.37
CA ASP A 618 -31.97 7.98 11.54
C ASP A 618 -31.35 7.53 12.88
N GLY A 619 -30.28 6.73 12.85
CA GLY A 619 -29.57 6.30 14.06
C GLY A 619 -29.99 4.93 14.61
N ASP A 620 -31.00 4.27 14.03
CA ASP A 620 -31.45 2.94 14.46
C ASP A 620 -30.76 1.79 13.71
N VAL A 621 -30.67 0.62 14.34
CA VAL A 621 -30.29 -0.64 13.67
C VAL A 621 -31.44 -1.61 13.81
N LEU A 622 -31.97 -2.11 12.68
CA LEU A 622 -33.11 -3.02 12.68
C LEU A 622 -32.92 -4.23 11.79
N ILE A 623 -33.70 -5.27 12.05
CA ILE A 623 -33.92 -6.39 11.15
C ILE A 623 -35.38 -6.35 10.71
N ARG A 624 -35.62 -6.39 9.39
CA ARG A 624 -36.97 -6.47 8.81
C ARG A 624 -37.12 -7.72 7.96
N ALA A 625 -38.31 -8.32 7.98
CA ALA A 625 -38.67 -9.42 7.11
C ALA A 625 -38.75 -8.99 5.64
N ALA A 626 -38.80 -9.95 4.73
CA ALA A 626 -38.89 -9.70 3.28
C ALA A 626 -40.15 -8.90 2.87
N ASP A 627 -41.21 -8.95 3.68
CA ASP A 627 -42.46 -8.19 3.51
C ASP A 627 -42.39 -6.77 4.11
N GLY A 628 -41.23 -6.37 4.66
CA GLY A 628 -41.00 -5.07 5.28
C GLY A 628 -41.36 -4.98 6.77
N ARG A 629 -41.94 -6.03 7.37
CA ARG A 629 -42.30 -6.04 8.80
C ARG A 629 -41.05 -6.02 9.67
N ARG A 630 -40.98 -5.11 10.64
CA ARG A 630 -39.88 -5.04 11.63
C ARG A 630 -39.91 -6.28 12.53
N LEU A 631 -38.79 -6.98 12.61
CA LEU A 631 -38.60 -8.18 13.45
C LEU A 631 -37.86 -7.85 14.76
N TRP A 632 -36.88 -6.95 14.70
CA TRP A 632 -36.05 -6.54 15.83
C TRP A 632 -35.42 -5.18 15.56
N HIS A 633 -35.07 -4.41 16.61
CA HIS A 633 -34.25 -3.20 16.49
C HIS A 633 -33.59 -2.79 17.81
N THR A 634 -32.71 -1.79 17.77
CA THR A 634 -31.92 -1.31 18.91
C THR A 634 -32.54 -0.16 19.70
N ASP A 635 -33.64 0.45 19.21
CA ASP A 635 -34.29 1.62 19.82
C ASP A 635 -33.34 2.85 19.94
N THR A 636 -32.50 3.09 18.92
CA THR A 636 -31.43 4.11 18.98
C THR A 636 -31.64 5.32 18.07
N ALA A 637 -32.82 5.48 17.47
CA ALA A 637 -33.12 6.59 16.56
C ALA A 637 -32.99 7.98 17.24
N HIS A 638 -32.41 8.96 16.54
CA HIS A 638 -32.18 10.33 17.03
C HIS A 638 -32.04 11.40 15.94
#